data_AF-A8UW49-F1
#
_entry.id   AF-A8UW49-F1
#
_cell.length_a   1.000
_cell.length_b   1.000
_cell.length_c   1.000
_cell.angle_alpha   90.00
_cell.angle_beta   90.00
_cell.angle_gamma   90.00
#
_symmetry.space_group_name_H-M   'P 1'
#
loop_
_entity.id
_entity.type
_entity.pdbx_description
1 polymer ?
#
loop_
_entity_poly.entity_id
_entity_poly.type
_entity_poly.pdbx_seq_one_letter_code
_entity_poly.pdbx_strand_id
1 'polypeptide(L)'
;MKVDRFLFGTAVVFVSLLLGCGGGGGGGDSTRAVFSDTPQIQGLKEIRKESKDSFRVKMRGDMPLFVRMNVRVPDSVGTDPIDQTFYFLDRFKEVYGFSSPEKELYLGRVKEVFGIKKVFLKQKYKEVPIFGAGLTLDINNNMVVASIGKWVPNMDKYRIDTKPKIDKLTAIQRALKDPDIVGAKLGARPKLMILERSLYSPKKQMRPLLVWHLTVSGKSKATGKQRDWRIFVDAHTGKVVDKISLSKDLEFEIIDLQNSDPLVCWPADPGTVLCDENTTSGNCSNSTGISGVANRMYSYVVDTYNFFKNNFDWTSYDNNDDIILAYIRWSVDNAGYNRCAFGNNLFLFGLRWDILDFVGHEFTHGVTDYTAELVYEFQSGALNESFSDVFAQFIKREVTGTTDWKMNLSDGSTLRDLANPPAFGDPDSISSPSYQSCSDCDCDDSNDNCWVHTNSSIPNKVAYLITEGGIHNGYSISGLGFERAKWFYFLLLYLYLDSTSDFEYTALDAVYLAETIRDTTGPLAFPRFTDQHVCDVRNAWASVGVIDGDADCDGIPDTEEVDADNDGIPDAEDNCPLAFNPDQKNTDKAIRDTFDYYGDTSIPVRVDNLGDACDPDMDGDGVLDVNDNCLIQESRYGLHIYSRNPVQTDSDGDGVGDRCEDVDGDGWYFFESPILTITAFTSLNDNCPNDYNPYQRDTDGDNKGDACDSDIDGDGILNTNDLCPSYASSNNADTDGDGVGDVCDNCLNTSNADQRDADGDGVGDVCDNDRDGDGVDNAYDACPDKYGTGIQVSGSNNTICNEDYSPFISGQWVTIDVLTAETLRVPVNPCGTGGCPNWIPDNYKFTVKVRSSTGNVYFKVTNDEGKKARSGAFTGYDQQQNLVFDSTFKVSPEAYFKAPSAKAASSHMKYFLDISPAPNANLSSVEVCVGSCQ
;
A
#
# COMPACT_ATOMS: atom_id res chain seq x y z
N MET A 1 10.47 55.37 24.22
CA MET A 1 11.61 56.15 24.76
C MET A 1 12.68 55.14 25.18
N LYS A 2 13.92 55.33 24.70
CA LYS A 2 15.17 54.53 24.85
C LYS A 2 15.31 53.23 24.03
N VAL A 3 16.54 53.09 23.50
CA VAL A 3 17.06 52.26 22.38
C VAL A 3 18.31 51.51 22.91
N ASP A 4 18.57 50.29 22.39
CA ASP A 4 19.87 49.60 22.15
C ASP A 4 19.69 48.07 22.34
N ARG A 5 20.05 47.11 21.48
CA ARG A 5 21.04 46.95 20.38
C ARG A 5 20.60 45.86 19.36
N PHE A 6 21.07 46.00 18.11
CA PHE A 6 20.99 45.07 16.97
C PHE A 6 21.88 43.81 17.11
N LEU A 7 21.46 42.69 16.52
CA LEU A 7 22.32 41.70 15.83
C LEU A 7 21.53 41.00 14.70
N PHE A 8 22.18 40.82 13.55
CA PHE A 8 21.65 40.31 12.29
C PHE A 8 21.30 38.81 12.36
N GLY A 9 20.09 38.46 11.93
CA GLY A 9 19.66 37.12 11.57
C GLY A 9 18.68 37.22 10.40
N THR A 10 18.88 36.43 9.35
CA THR A 10 18.07 36.38 8.13
C THR A 10 16.60 36.10 8.45
N ALA A 11 15.77 37.13 8.38
CA ALA A 11 14.33 37.00 8.56
C ALA A 11 13.70 36.30 7.34
N VAL A 12 13.20 35.08 7.55
CA VAL A 12 12.23 34.42 6.67
C VAL A 12 10.89 35.11 6.88
N VAL A 13 10.36 35.76 5.83
CA VAL A 13 9.08 36.47 5.91
C VAL A 13 7.99 35.60 5.26
N PHE A 14 7.09 35.07 6.09
CA PHE A 14 5.84 34.44 5.67
C PHE A 14 4.94 35.44 4.93
N VAL A 15 4.38 35.06 3.77
CA VAL A 15 3.34 35.84 3.08
C VAL A 15 2.11 34.97 2.81
N SER A 16 1.28 34.79 3.83
CA SER A 16 -0.12 34.40 3.66
C SER A 16 -0.93 35.65 3.29
N LEU A 17 -1.15 35.94 1.99
CA LEU A 17 -2.19 36.93 1.64
C LEU A 17 -3.57 36.33 1.89
N LEU A 18 -4.16 36.64 3.04
CA LEU A 18 -5.60 36.52 3.28
C LEU A 18 -6.28 37.82 2.81
N LEU A 19 -7.15 37.73 1.81
CA LEU A 19 -8.12 38.78 1.48
C LEU A 19 -9.51 38.12 1.42
N GLY A 20 -10.20 38.15 2.56
CA GLY A 20 -11.61 37.84 2.64
C GLY A 20 -12.46 38.91 1.96
N CYS A 21 -13.46 38.48 1.19
CA CYS A 21 -14.53 39.33 0.69
C CYS A 21 -15.62 39.47 1.76
N GLY A 22 -15.76 40.67 2.33
CA GLY A 22 -17.05 41.30 2.68
C GLY A 22 -17.85 40.82 3.91
N GLY A 23 -17.89 41.65 4.95
CA GLY A 23 -18.94 41.66 5.98
C GLY A 23 -18.55 42.50 7.21
N GLY A 24 -19.22 43.64 7.43
CA GLY A 24 -18.74 44.71 8.31
C GLY A 24 -18.96 44.56 9.82
N GLY A 25 -18.19 45.34 10.59
CA GLY A 25 -18.34 45.56 12.03
C GLY A 25 -16.98 45.92 12.66
N GLY A 26 -16.85 47.11 13.27
CA GLY A 26 -15.56 47.72 13.58
C GLY A 26 -14.95 47.39 14.95
N GLY A 27 -13.64 47.69 15.08
CA GLY A 27 -12.95 47.89 16.37
C GLY A 27 -11.50 47.39 16.42
N GLY A 28 -10.52 48.31 16.39
CA GLY A 28 -9.34 48.25 17.28
C GLY A 28 -8.07 47.47 16.86
N ASP A 29 -7.31 48.03 15.93
CA ASP A 29 -5.86 48.01 15.68
C ASP A 29 -4.90 47.10 16.52
N SER A 30 -4.19 46.18 15.83
CA SER A 30 -2.76 45.91 16.06
C SER A 30 -2.05 45.37 14.80
N THR A 31 -1.16 46.19 14.23
CA THR A 31 -0.01 45.84 13.35
C THR A 31 -0.28 45.08 12.04
N ARG A 32 -0.81 45.80 11.02
CA ARG A 32 -0.59 45.44 9.60
C ARG A 32 0.84 45.79 9.20
N ALA A 33 1.67 44.78 8.92
CA ALA A 33 2.94 44.99 8.22
C ALA A 33 2.66 45.50 6.80
N VAL A 34 3.03 46.75 6.53
CA VAL A 34 3.03 47.31 5.17
C VAL A 34 4.21 46.70 4.43
N PHE A 35 3.96 45.65 3.64
CA PHE A 35 4.92 45.17 2.65
C PHE A 35 5.22 46.28 1.65
N SER A 36 6.51 46.53 1.38
CA SER A 36 6.91 47.48 0.32
C SER A 36 6.39 47.01 -1.04
N ASP A 37 5.71 47.89 -1.78
CA ASP A 37 5.26 47.67 -3.17
C ASP A 37 6.45 47.66 -4.14
N THR A 38 7.29 46.61 -4.07
CA THR A 38 8.32 46.40 -5.10
C THR A 38 7.68 45.82 -6.37
N PRO A 39 8.22 46.11 -7.56
CA PRO A 39 7.69 45.55 -8.81
C PRO A 39 7.69 44.01 -8.82
N GLN A 40 8.68 43.41 -8.15
CA GLN A 40 8.76 41.97 -7.91
C GLN A 40 7.53 41.39 -7.17
N ILE A 41 7.11 42.03 -6.07
CA ILE A 41 5.95 41.60 -5.28
C ILE A 41 4.64 41.82 -6.05
N GLN A 42 4.56 42.86 -6.89
CA GLN A 42 3.40 43.08 -7.75
C GLN A 42 3.26 41.97 -8.81
N GLY A 43 4.36 41.55 -9.44
CA GLY A 43 4.35 40.43 -10.38
C GLY A 43 3.93 39.11 -9.72
N LEU A 44 4.40 38.81 -8.50
CA LEU A 44 3.96 37.61 -7.76
C LEU A 44 2.46 37.65 -7.41
N LYS A 45 1.92 38.82 -7.04
CA LYS A 45 0.47 39.00 -6.81
C LYS A 45 -0.34 38.74 -8.08
N GLU A 46 0.18 39.14 -9.24
CA GLU A 46 -0.46 38.88 -10.54
C GLU A 46 -0.44 37.38 -10.90
N ILE A 47 0.71 36.71 -10.76
CA ILE A 47 0.82 35.25 -10.96
C ILE A 47 -0.19 34.52 -10.05
N ARG A 48 -0.27 34.90 -8.77
CA ARG A 48 -1.22 34.32 -7.83
C ARG A 48 -2.67 34.50 -8.28
N LYS A 49 -3.03 35.70 -8.73
CA LYS A 49 -4.40 36.00 -9.18
C LYS A 49 -4.82 35.12 -10.36
N GLU A 50 -3.91 34.83 -11.29
CA GLU A 50 -4.19 33.97 -12.44
C GLU A 50 -4.22 32.49 -12.08
N SER A 51 -3.33 32.08 -11.17
CA SER A 51 -3.17 30.68 -10.78
C SER A 51 -4.25 30.20 -9.80
N LYS A 52 -4.97 31.12 -9.15
CA LYS A 52 -5.95 30.82 -8.08
C LYS A 52 -5.31 29.94 -7.00
N ASP A 53 -5.91 28.79 -6.72
CA ASP A 53 -5.56 27.93 -5.59
C ASP A 53 -4.25 27.15 -5.80
N SER A 54 -3.74 27.09 -7.04
CA SER A 54 -2.48 26.38 -7.36
C SER A 54 -1.20 27.19 -7.10
N PHE A 55 -1.31 28.48 -6.72
CA PHE A 55 -0.13 29.32 -6.52
C PHE A 55 0.66 28.95 -5.26
N ARG A 56 1.95 28.64 -5.41
CA ARG A 56 2.92 28.50 -4.30
C ARG A 56 4.24 29.17 -4.71
N VAL A 57 4.98 29.76 -3.78
CA VAL A 57 6.25 30.43 -4.07
C VAL A 57 7.25 30.27 -2.93
N LYS A 58 8.51 29.94 -3.27
CA LYS A 58 9.65 29.97 -2.35
C LYS A 58 10.63 31.06 -2.73
N MET A 59 11.02 31.87 -1.74
CA MET A 59 11.95 32.98 -1.88
C MET A 59 13.28 32.70 -1.15
N ARG A 60 14.41 33.13 -1.74
CA ARG A 60 15.71 33.26 -1.07
C ARG A 60 16.20 34.70 -1.21
N GLY A 61 15.99 35.51 -0.17
CA GLY A 61 16.08 36.96 -0.30
C GLY A 61 15.09 37.45 -1.35
N ASP A 62 15.56 38.29 -2.28
CA ASP A 62 14.75 38.81 -3.40
C ASP A 62 14.75 37.87 -4.62
N MET A 63 14.86 36.54 -4.45
CA MET A 63 14.92 35.58 -5.57
C MET A 63 13.88 34.48 -5.40
N PRO A 64 12.93 34.31 -6.34
CA PRO A 64 11.98 33.20 -6.32
C PRO A 64 12.64 31.91 -6.80
N LEU A 65 13.17 31.10 -5.88
CA LEU A 65 13.83 29.82 -6.22
C LEU A 65 12.85 28.83 -6.86
N PHE A 66 11.59 28.87 -6.41
CA PHE A 66 10.50 28.05 -6.91
C PHE A 66 9.21 28.87 -6.96
N VAL A 67 8.41 28.66 -8.01
CA VAL A 67 7.05 29.18 -8.11
C VAL A 67 6.19 28.10 -8.77
N ARG A 68 5.17 27.57 -8.08
CA ARG A 68 4.06 26.82 -8.67
C ARG A 68 3.00 27.81 -9.10
N MET A 69 2.49 27.64 -10.31
CA MET A 69 1.53 28.57 -10.90
C MET A 69 0.69 27.87 -11.96
N ASN A 70 -0.33 28.54 -12.47
CA ASN A 70 -1.06 28.15 -13.67
C ASN A 70 -1.25 29.39 -14.52
N VAL A 71 -0.18 29.83 -15.17
CA VAL A 71 -0.20 31.04 -16.00
C VAL A 71 -0.35 30.67 -17.45
N ARG A 72 -1.50 31.02 -18.02
CA ARG A 72 -1.79 30.74 -19.42
C ARG A 72 -0.99 31.65 -20.34
N VAL A 73 -0.29 31.04 -21.29
CA VAL A 73 0.33 31.70 -22.43
C VAL A 73 -0.71 31.78 -23.56
N PRO A 74 -0.93 32.96 -24.18
CA PRO A 74 -1.91 33.11 -25.25
C PRO A 74 -1.58 32.24 -26.47
N ASP A 75 -2.60 31.69 -27.12
CA ASP A 75 -2.43 30.83 -28.31
C ASP A 75 -1.72 31.56 -29.47
N SER A 76 -1.73 32.90 -29.48
CA SER A 76 -1.00 33.73 -30.44
C SER A 76 0.52 33.62 -30.35
N VAL A 77 1.07 33.15 -29.22
CA VAL A 77 2.51 32.90 -29.04
C VAL A 77 2.92 31.59 -29.74
N GLY A 78 1.97 30.69 -30.03
CA GLY A 78 2.23 29.37 -30.59
C GLY A 78 2.49 28.31 -29.51
N THR A 79 2.89 27.11 -29.94
CA THR A 79 3.05 25.92 -29.08
C THR A 79 4.52 25.56 -28.77
N ASP A 80 5.47 26.37 -29.24
CA ASP A 80 6.88 26.18 -28.96
C ASP A 80 7.16 26.54 -27.48
N PRO A 81 7.69 25.60 -26.68
CA PRO A 81 7.91 25.83 -25.25
C PRO A 81 8.94 26.93 -24.97
N ILE A 82 9.87 27.19 -25.89
CA ILE A 82 10.88 28.23 -25.76
C ILE A 82 10.21 29.59 -25.92
N ASP A 83 9.38 29.76 -26.94
CA ASP A 83 8.64 31.01 -27.17
C ASP A 83 7.69 31.32 -26.01
N GLN A 84 6.99 30.29 -25.51
CA GLN A 84 6.12 30.40 -24.35
C GLN A 84 6.88 30.78 -23.07
N THR A 85 8.04 30.18 -22.87
CA THR A 85 8.95 30.50 -21.76
C THR A 85 9.39 31.97 -21.82
N PHE A 86 9.86 32.45 -22.97
CA PHE A 86 10.33 33.82 -23.10
C PHE A 86 9.20 34.85 -23.05
N TYR A 87 8.00 34.51 -23.54
CA TYR A 87 6.81 35.32 -23.33
C TYR A 87 6.50 35.50 -21.85
N PHE A 88 6.46 34.40 -21.09
CA PHE A 88 6.22 34.44 -19.66
C PHE A 88 7.29 35.25 -18.94
N LEU A 89 8.57 34.99 -19.24
CA LEU A 89 9.68 35.70 -18.61
C LEU A 89 9.70 37.19 -18.95
N ASP A 90 9.33 37.61 -20.16
CA ASP A 90 9.25 39.05 -20.47
C ASP A 90 8.11 39.72 -19.70
N ARG A 91 6.97 39.04 -19.55
CA ARG A 91 5.83 39.50 -18.76
C ARG A 91 6.19 39.66 -17.28
N PHE A 92 6.90 38.69 -16.70
CA PHE A 92 7.24 38.67 -15.27
C PHE A 92 8.72 38.92 -14.99
N LYS A 93 9.45 39.62 -15.88
CA LYS A 93 10.91 39.83 -15.74
C LYS A 93 11.32 40.49 -14.44
N GLU A 94 10.46 41.32 -13.86
CA GLU A 94 10.69 41.97 -12.56
C GLU A 94 10.63 40.97 -11.40
N VAL A 95 9.82 39.91 -11.51
CA VAL A 95 9.76 38.79 -10.56
C VAL A 95 11.15 38.13 -10.44
N TYR A 96 11.83 37.98 -11.57
CA TYR A 96 13.13 37.32 -11.67
C TYR A 96 14.33 38.29 -11.68
N GLY A 97 14.09 39.60 -11.65
CA GLY A 97 15.16 40.62 -11.69
C GLY A 97 15.97 40.62 -12.98
N PHE A 98 15.33 40.37 -14.12
CA PHE A 98 15.93 40.50 -15.47
C PHE A 98 15.57 41.86 -16.09
N SER A 99 16.55 42.51 -16.70
CA SER A 99 16.34 43.70 -17.54
C SER A 99 15.76 43.30 -18.91
N SER A 100 16.26 42.19 -19.47
CA SER A 100 15.81 41.62 -20.74
C SER A 100 16.09 40.12 -20.79
N PRO A 101 15.09 39.26 -20.53
CA PRO A 101 15.27 37.81 -20.50
C PRO A 101 15.98 37.25 -21.73
N GLU A 102 15.62 37.66 -22.95
CA GLU A 102 16.27 37.16 -24.20
C GLU A 102 17.77 37.52 -24.32
N LYS A 103 18.20 38.62 -23.70
CA LYS A 103 19.62 39.04 -23.71
C LYS A 103 20.41 38.44 -22.56
N GLU A 104 19.74 38.04 -21.49
CA GLU A 104 20.34 37.54 -20.26
C GLU A 104 20.24 36.02 -20.10
N LEU A 105 19.36 35.37 -20.86
CA LEU A 105 19.16 33.94 -20.84
C LEU A 105 19.36 33.37 -22.25
N TYR A 106 19.76 32.11 -22.31
CA TYR A 106 19.82 31.35 -23.55
C TYR A 106 19.46 29.90 -23.27
N LEU A 107 18.92 29.23 -24.29
CA LEU A 107 18.51 27.84 -24.15
C LEU A 107 19.71 26.94 -23.84
N GLY A 108 19.61 26.23 -22.72
CA GLY A 108 20.53 25.16 -22.36
C GLY A 108 20.11 23.84 -23.00
N ARG A 109 18.88 23.41 -22.70
CA ARG A 109 18.22 22.22 -23.26
C ARG A 109 16.72 22.31 -23.02
N VAL A 110 15.94 21.54 -23.76
CA VAL A 110 14.56 21.23 -23.41
C VAL A 110 14.52 19.75 -23.08
N LYS A 111 13.91 19.37 -21.97
CA LYS A 111 13.49 17.98 -21.74
C LYS A 111 11.97 17.95 -21.71
N GLU A 112 11.41 16.84 -22.10
CA GLU A 112 10.01 16.55 -21.86
C GLU A 112 9.97 15.42 -20.84
N VAL A 113 9.30 15.66 -19.73
CA VAL A 113 9.08 14.67 -18.69
C VAL A 113 7.58 14.69 -18.45
N PHE A 114 6.92 13.54 -18.63
CA PHE A 114 5.47 13.45 -18.39
C PHE A 114 4.64 14.45 -19.23
N GLY A 115 4.98 14.71 -20.49
CA GLY A 115 4.28 15.71 -21.31
C GLY A 115 4.46 17.18 -20.87
N ILE A 116 5.12 17.40 -19.73
CA ILE A 116 5.59 18.70 -19.28
C ILE A 116 6.91 18.99 -19.98
N LYS A 117 6.92 20.07 -20.75
CA LYS A 117 8.12 20.58 -21.42
C LYS A 117 8.90 21.43 -20.42
N LYS A 118 10.00 20.88 -19.93
CA LYS A 118 10.96 21.54 -19.04
C LYS A 118 12.01 22.28 -19.86
N VAL A 119 11.94 23.60 -19.87
CA VAL A 119 12.85 24.48 -20.60
C VAL A 119 13.97 24.94 -19.67
N PHE A 120 15.15 24.35 -19.83
CA PHE A 120 16.33 24.70 -19.03
C PHE A 120 17.07 25.86 -19.71
N LEU A 121 16.98 27.04 -19.11
CA LEU A 121 17.72 28.22 -19.52
C LEU A 121 19.01 28.37 -18.72
N LYS A 122 20.04 28.86 -19.40
CA LYS A 122 21.31 29.27 -18.80
C LYS A 122 21.43 30.78 -18.85
N GLN A 123 22.11 31.36 -17.86
CA GLN A 123 22.30 32.80 -17.80
C GLN A 123 23.59 33.25 -18.51
N LYS A 124 23.53 34.41 -19.16
CA LYS A 124 24.65 35.14 -19.75
C LYS A 124 24.56 36.62 -19.40
N TYR A 125 25.69 37.31 -19.46
CA TYR A 125 25.77 38.77 -19.37
C TYR A 125 26.70 39.30 -20.45
N LYS A 126 26.17 40.16 -21.34
CA LYS A 126 26.88 40.70 -22.52
C LYS A 126 27.59 39.60 -23.33
N GLU A 127 26.85 38.56 -23.69
CA GLU A 127 27.32 37.38 -24.44
C GLU A 127 28.35 36.48 -23.72
N VAL A 128 28.64 36.75 -22.44
CA VAL A 128 29.50 35.88 -21.63
C VAL A 128 28.63 35.00 -20.71
N PRO A 129 28.70 33.67 -20.82
CA PRO A 129 27.96 32.76 -19.94
C PRO A 129 28.34 32.93 -18.47
N ILE A 130 27.36 32.82 -17.57
CA ILE A 130 27.58 32.78 -16.12
C ILE A 130 27.64 31.33 -15.69
N PHE A 131 28.69 30.95 -14.97
CA PHE A 131 28.91 29.59 -14.51
C PHE A 131 27.87 29.21 -13.44
N GLY A 132 27.16 28.10 -13.64
CA GLY A 132 26.19 27.55 -12.69
C GLY A 132 24.82 28.26 -12.65
N ALA A 133 24.67 29.41 -13.31
CA ALA A 133 23.41 30.16 -13.28
C ALA A 133 22.41 29.65 -14.33
N GLY A 134 21.18 29.36 -13.90
CA GLY A 134 20.12 28.90 -14.77
C GLY A 134 18.74 28.97 -14.13
N LEU A 135 17.72 28.95 -15.00
CA LEU A 135 16.30 28.97 -14.65
C LEU A 135 15.59 27.94 -15.52
N THR A 136 14.73 27.14 -14.92
CA THR A 136 13.91 26.14 -15.59
C THR A 136 12.46 26.56 -15.52
N LEU A 137 11.75 26.45 -16.64
CA LEU A 137 10.30 26.64 -16.67
C LEU A 137 9.63 25.36 -17.15
N ASP A 138 8.57 25.00 -16.45
CA ASP A 138 7.74 23.85 -16.77
C ASP A 138 6.51 24.32 -17.51
N ILE A 139 6.28 23.73 -18.68
CA ILE A 139 5.19 24.09 -19.58
C ILE A 139 4.31 22.88 -19.83
N ASN A 140 3.02 23.04 -19.60
CA ASN A 140 1.99 22.05 -19.91
C ASN A 140 0.84 22.72 -20.67
N ASN A 141 0.53 22.27 -21.89
CA ASN A 141 -0.62 22.74 -22.68
C ASN A 141 -0.81 24.28 -22.74
N ASN A 142 0.23 25.01 -23.17
CA ASN A 142 0.27 26.48 -23.21
C ASN A 142 0.13 27.14 -21.83
N MET A 143 0.34 26.43 -20.72
CA MET A 143 0.43 27.00 -19.39
C MET A 143 1.84 26.83 -18.84
N VAL A 144 2.38 27.90 -18.26
CA VAL A 144 3.54 27.78 -17.38
C VAL A 144 3.01 27.31 -16.03
N VAL A 145 3.48 26.13 -15.61
CA VAL A 145 3.00 25.46 -14.39
C VAL A 145 4.00 25.54 -13.24
N ALA A 146 5.28 25.74 -13.54
CA ALA A 146 6.30 26.01 -12.54
C ALA A 146 7.50 26.78 -13.09
N SER A 147 8.25 27.42 -12.19
CA SER A 147 9.61 27.92 -12.46
C SER A 147 10.55 27.54 -11.32
N ILE A 148 11.74 27.02 -11.64
CA ILE A 148 12.74 26.49 -10.69
C ILE A 148 14.14 26.95 -11.09
N GLY A 149 14.95 27.52 -10.18
CA GLY A 149 16.38 27.72 -10.49
C GLY A 149 17.15 28.66 -9.57
N LYS A 150 18.46 28.75 -9.84
CA LYS A 150 19.42 29.65 -9.17
C LYS A 150 20.10 30.51 -10.23
N TRP A 151 19.94 31.83 -10.17
CA TRP A 151 20.57 32.77 -11.11
C TRP A 151 21.05 34.03 -10.39
N VAL A 152 21.73 34.93 -11.10
CA VAL A 152 22.19 36.20 -10.54
C VAL A 152 21.26 37.34 -10.98
N PRO A 153 20.38 37.86 -10.10
CA PRO A 153 19.46 38.93 -10.48
C PRO A 153 20.18 40.27 -10.59
N ASN A 154 19.64 41.16 -11.43
CA ASN A 154 20.10 42.54 -11.59
C ASN A 154 21.58 42.67 -11.99
N MET A 155 22.04 41.87 -12.97
CA MET A 155 23.46 41.78 -13.36
C MET A 155 24.10 43.13 -13.75
N ASP A 156 23.32 44.05 -14.31
CA ASP A 156 23.79 45.39 -14.70
C ASP A 156 24.39 46.19 -13.53
N LYS A 157 23.94 45.95 -12.28
CA LYS A 157 24.44 46.66 -11.10
C LYS A 157 25.93 46.40 -10.85
N TYR A 158 26.43 45.22 -11.27
CA TYR A 158 27.81 44.83 -11.05
C TYR A 158 28.79 45.43 -12.05
N ARG A 159 28.32 46.00 -13.18
CA ARG A 159 29.17 46.70 -14.18
C ARG A 159 30.45 45.92 -14.55
N ILE A 160 30.33 44.62 -14.81
CA ILE A 160 31.47 43.75 -15.16
C ILE A 160 32.00 44.13 -16.56
N ASP A 161 33.32 44.28 -16.68
CA ASP A 161 34.02 44.41 -17.96
C ASP A 161 34.24 43.01 -18.55
N THR A 162 33.55 42.70 -19.66
CA THR A 162 33.57 41.39 -20.30
C THR A 162 34.73 41.19 -21.28
N LYS A 163 35.64 42.17 -21.41
CA LYS A 163 36.85 42.03 -22.23
C LYS A 163 38.01 41.50 -21.38
N PRO A 164 38.62 40.35 -21.74
CA PRO A 164 39.78 39.83 -21.01
C PRO A 164 41.01 40.73 -21.22
N LYS A 165 41.81 40.94 -20.17
CA LYS A 165 43.12 41.64 -20.26
C LYS A 165 44.29 40.67 -20.41
N ILE A 166 44.10 39.41 -20.00
CA ILE A 166 45.05 38.32 -20.25
C ILE A 166 44.52 37.39 -21.34
N ASP A 167 45.41 36.91 -22.19
CA ASP A 167 45.05 36.01 -23.27
C ASP A 167 44.84 34.55 -22.79
N LYS A 168 44.24 33.75 -23.67
CA LYS A 168 43.94 32.34 -23.42
C LYS A 168 45.18 31.50 -23.13
N LEU A 169 46.31 31.79 -23.78
CA LEU A 169 47.55 31.03 -23.60
C LEU A 169 48.15 31.28 -22.22
N THR A 170 48.13 32.53 -21.77
CA THR A 170 48.53 32.93 -20.42
C THR A 170 47.67 32.23 -19.38
N ALA A 171 46.34 32.18 -19.57
CA ALA A 171 45.45 31.46 -18.66
C ALA A 171 45.77 29.95 -18.57
N ILE A 172 46.01 29.28 -19.71
CA ILE A 172 46.43 27.86 -19.74
C ILE A 172 47.74 27.68 -18.96
N GLN A 173 48.74 28.53 -19.21
CA GLN A 173 50.04 28.45 -18.52
C GLN A 173 49.91 28.64 -17.01
N ARG A 174 48.98 29.48 -16.55
CA ARG A 174 48.70 29.68 -15.12
C ARG A 174 48.04 28.44 -14.52
N ALA A 175 47.05 27.88 -15.19
CA ALA A 175 46.32 26.70 -14.74
C ALA A 175 47.20 25.43 -14.69
N LEU A 176 48.06 25.21 -15.69
CA LEU A 176 48.99 24.06 -15.71
C LEU A 176 50.13 24.16 -14.68
N LYS A 177 50.35 25.36 -14.14
CA LYS A 177 51.31 25.62 -13.06
C LYS A 177 50.63 25.74 -11.70
N ASP A 178 49.35 25.39 -11.60
CA ASP A 178 48.65 25.41 -10.33
C ASP A 178 49.41 24.50 -9.34
N PRO A 179 49.77 25.02 -8.16
CA PRO A 179 50.67 24.33 -7.24
C PRO A 179 50.06 23.05 -6.66
N ASP A 180 48.75 22.84 -6.80
CA ASP A 180 48.04 21.71 -6.21
C ASP A 180 47.80 20.57 -7.23
N ILE A 181 48.30 20.70 -8.47
CA ILE A 181 48.13 19.69 -9.52
C ILE A 181 49.51 19.28 -10.08
N VAL A 182 49.91 18.05 -9.79
CA VAL A 182 51.15 17.43 -10.26
C VAL A 182 50.94 16.82 -11.65
N GLY A 183 51.83 17.14 -12.58
CA GLY A 183 51.78 16.59 -13.94
C GLY A 183 50.58 17.09 -14.76
N ALA A 184 50.08 18.28 -14.44
CA ALA A 184 48.94 18.91 -15.09
C ALA A 184 49.05 18.91 -16.64
N LYS A 185 47.99 18.44 -17.30
CA LYS A 185 47.79 18.45 -18.74
C LYS A 185 46.45 19.11 -19.06
N LEU A 186 46.35 19.77 -20.20
CA LEU A 186 45.10 20.40 -20.61
C LEU A 186 44.09 19.34 -21.04
N GLY A 187 42.95 19.26 -20.37
CA GLY A 187 41.86 18.34 -20.72
C GLY A 187 40.89 18.94 -21.74
N ALA A 188 40.45 20.18 -21.53
CA ALA A 188 39.53 20.88 -22.44
C ALA A 188 39.97 22.31 -22.73
N ARG A 189 39.57 22.82 -23.91
CA ARG A 189 39.90 24.18 -24.35
C ARG A 189 39.26 25.24 -23.42
N PRO A 190 40.02 26.27 -22.97
CA PRO A 190 39.47 27.33 -22.15
C PRO A 190 38.32 28.10 -22.80
N LYS A 191 37.33 28.44 -21.99
CA LYS A 191 36.15 29.26 -22.31
C LYS A 191 36.12 30.48 -21.39
N LEU A 192 35.68 31.62 -21.92
CA LEU A 192 35.47 32.83 -21.12
C LEU A 192 34.09 32.75 -20.47
N MET A 193 34.01 32.98 -19.16
CA MET A 193 32.77 32.90 -18.37
C MET A 193 32.77 33.93 -17.25
N ILE A 194 31.62 34.17 -16.62
CA ILE A 194 31.50 34.91 -15.37
C ILE A 194 31.33 33.92 -14.23
N LEU A 195 32.07 34.11 -13.14
CA LEU A 195 32.00 33.30 -11.93
C LEU A 195 31.34 34.11 -10.81
N GLU A 196 30.21 33.61 -10.29
CA GLU A 196 29.58 34.09 -9.06
C GLU A 196 29.55 32.92 -8.05
N ARG A 197 30.34 33.04 -6.98
CA ARG A 197 30.57 31.92 -6.06
C ARG A 197 29.37 31.60 -5.19
N SER A 198 28.52 32.58 -4.91
CA SER A 198 27.33 32.38 -4.08
C SER A 198 26.33 31.38 -4.69
N LEU A 199 26.44 31.06 -5.99
CA LEU A 199 25.61 30.05 -6.65
C LEU A 199 25.93 28.62 -6.22
N TYR A 200 27.14 28.33 -5.73
CA TYR A 200 27.59 26.98 -5.38
C TYR A 200 28.43 26.90 -4.08
N SER A 201 28.69 28.03 -3.41
CA SER A 201 29.40 28.06 -2.12
C SER A 201 28.94 29.24 -1.25
N PRO A 202 28.14 28.98 -0.19
CA PRO A 202 27.54 30.03 0.64
C PRO A 202 28.55 30.83 1.48
N LYS A 203 29.75 30.28 1.75
CA LYS A 203 30.76 30.88 2.64
C LYS A 203 31.70 31.91 1.98
N LYS A 204 31.55 32.20 0.69
CA LYS A 204 32.45 33.11 -0.06
C LYS A 204 31.68 34.08 -0.96
N GLN A 205 31.06 35.10 -0.37
CA GLN A 205 30.55 36.23 -1.16
C GLN A 205 31.73 36.97 -1.82
N MET A 206 31.78 36.94 -3.15
CA MET A 206 32.60 37.84 -3.94
C MET A 206 31.72 38.43 -5.03
N ARG A 207 32.04 39.65 -5.48
CA ARG A 207 31.46 40.22 -6.69
C ARG A 207 31.71 39.27 -7.88
N PRO A 208 30.77 39.13 -8.85
CA PRO A 208 30.99 38.30 -10.03
C PRO A 208 32.28 38.69 -10.76
N LEU A 209 33.07 37.71 -11.22
CA LEU A 209 34.34 37.93 -11.90
C LEU A 209 34.33 37.37 -13.32
N LEU A 210 34.98 38.06 -14.27
CA LEU A 210 35.29 37.48 -15.57
C LEU A 210 36.46 36.51 -15.43
N VAL A 211 36.29 35.26 -15.87
CA VAL A 211 37.27 34.19 -15.73
C VAL A 211 37.46 33.40 -17.02
N TRP A 212 38.65 32.87 -17.22
CA TRP A 212 38.92 31.74 -18.09
C TRP A 212 38.64 30.44 -17.33
N HIS A 213 37.63 29.70 -17.78
CA HIS A 213 37.29 28.36 -17.30
C HIS A 213 37.92 27.31 -18.22
N LEU A 214 38.69 26.38 -17.67
CA LEU A 214 39.30 25.28 -18.42
C LEU A 214 39.37 24.00 -17.59
N THR A 215 39.42 22.85 -18.27
CA THR A 215 39.66 21.56 -17.61
C THR A 215 41.14 21.19 -17.69
N VAL A 216 41.74 20.80 -16.56
CA VAL A 216 43.10 20.31 -16.44
C VAL A 216 43.08 18.92 -15.82
N SER A 217 43.73 17.96 -16.46
CA SER A 217 43.90 16.60 -15.94
C SER A 217 45.25 16.49 -15.25
N GLY A 218 45.31 15.92 -14.06
CA GLY A 218 46.58 15.74 -13.36
C GLY A 218 46.40 15.07 -12.02
N LYS A 219 47.52 14.75 -11.37
CA LYS A 219 47.48 14.17 -10.04
C LYS A 219 47.27 15.27 -9.02
N SER A 220 46.30 15.13 -8.12
CA SER A 220 46.22 15.99 -6.94
C SER A 220 47.55 15.96 -6.20
N LYS A 221 48.10 17.13 -5.84
CA LYS A 221 49.30 17.17 -4.99
C LYS A 221 49.02 16.70 -3.57
N ALA A 222 47.79 16.89 -3.10
CA ALA A 222 47.38 16.49 -1.77
C ALA A 222 47.16 14.97 -1.68
N THR A 223 46.51 14.37 -2.67
CA THR A 223 46.08 12.95 -2.61
C THR A 223 46.83 12.02 -3.57
N GLY A 224 47.61 12.55 -4.52
CA GLY A 224 48.32 11.75 -5.53
C GLY A 224 47.43 11.13 -6.62
N LYS A 225 46.10 11.22 -6.49
CA LYS A 225 45.13 10.63 -7.41
C LYS A 225 44.95 11.40 -8.69
N GLN A 226 44.72 10.67 -9.78
CA GLN A 226 44.43 11.25 -11.09
C GLN A 226 43.02 11.85 -11.08
N ARG A 227 42.90 13.14 -11.42
CA ARG A 227 41.63 13.85 -11.49
C ARG A 227 41.59 14.77 -12.70
N ASP A 228 40.39 15.07 -13.17
CA ASP A 228 40.17 16.25 -14.00
C ASP A 228 39.82 17.43 -13.06
N TRP A 229 40.13 18.66 -13.44
CA TRP A 229 39.89 19.86 -12.63
C TRP A 229 39.33 20.96 -13.52
N ARG A 230 38.14 21.50 -13.22
CA ARG A 230 37.74 22.83 -13.72
C ARG A 230 38.53 23.88 -12.96
N ILE A 231 39.39 24.62 -13.66
CA ILE A 231 40.14 25.75 -13.10
C ILE A 231 39.57 27.05 -13.65
N PHE A 232 39.42 28.03 -12.76
CA PHE A 232 38.98 29.38 -13.05
C PHE A 232 40.11 30.36 -12.83
N VAL A 233 40.59 30.98 -13.91
CA VAL A 233 41.64 32.00 -13.88
C VAL A 233 41.00 33.35 -14.16
N ASP A 234 41.17 34.32 -13.26
CA ASP A 234 40.72 35.71 -13.48
C ASP A 234 41.25 36.24 -14.80
N ALA A 235 40.33 36.66 -15.68
CA ALA A 235 40.65 37.05 -17.05
C ALA A 235 41.27 38.46 -17.14
N HIS A 236 41.33 39.21 -16.04
CA HIS A 236 41.98 40.51 -15.93
C HIS A 236 43.32 40.44 -15.21
N THR A 237 43.42 39.64 -14.14
CA THR A 237 44.62 39.57 -13.29
C THR A 237 45.50 38.35 -13.55
N GLY A 238 44.94 37.28 -14.13
CA GLY A 238 45.63 36.01 -14.33
C GLY A 238 45.83 35.17 -13.07
N LYS A 239 45.21 35.55 -11.95
CA LYS A 239 45.21 34.77 -10.71
C LYS A 239 44.26 33.57 -10.87
N VAL A 240 44.69 32.37 -10.48
CA VAL A 240 43.75 31.26 -10.26
C VAL A 240 42.86 31.66 -9.11
N VAL A 241 41.59 31.91 -9.40
CA VAL A 241 40.63 32.34 -8.40
C VAL A 241 40.00 31.11 -7.76
N ASP A 242 39.64 30.10 -8.54
CA ASP A 242 38.93 28.91 -8.06
C ASP A 242 39.29 27.65 -8.83
N LYS A 243 38.99 26.48 -8.26
CA LYS A 243 39.06 25.19 -8.94
C LYS A 243 38.09 24.18 -8.35
N ILE A 244 37.56 23.30 -9.20
CA ILE A 244 36.57 22.27 -8.87
C ILE A 244 37.08 20.97 -9.50
N SER A 245 37.15 19.87 -8.76
CA SER A 245 37.49 18.56 -9.32
C SER A 245 36.37 18.09 -10.26
N LEU A 246 36.72 17.39 -11.33
CA LEU A 246 35.82 16.65 -12.21
C LEU A 246 36.27 15.21 -12.24
N SER A 247 35.33 14.32 -12.14
CA SER A 247 35.53 12.87 -12.21
C SER A 247 35.01 12.31 -13.54
N LYS A 248 35.63 11.20 -13.91
CA LYS A 248 35.11 10.19 -14.83
C LYS A 248 35.50 8.84 -14.24
N ASP A 249 34.53 7.93 -14.24
CA ASP A 249 34.55 6.57 -13.69
C ASP A 249 34.34 6.59 -12.16
N LEU A 250 33.70 5.52 -11.64
CA LEU A 250 33.49 5.32 -10.20
C LEU A 250 34.84 5.47 -9.48
N GLU A 251 35.04 6.61 -8.83
CA GLU A 251 36.21 6.90 -8.02
C GLU A 251 35.82 6.72 -6.55
N PHE A 252 36.42 5.74 -5.87
CA PHE A 252 36.17 5.53 -4.45
C PHE A 252 37.45 5.12 -3.70
N GLU A 253 37.41 5.26 -2.39
CA GLU A 253 38.51 4.93 -1.49
C GLU A 253 37.93 4.34 -0.21
N ILE A 254 38.37 3.14 0.18
CA ILE A 254 38.06 2.56 1.50
C ILE A 254 39.28 2.69 2.38
N ILE A 255 39.12 3.42 3.47
CA ILE A 255 40.20 3.86 4.33
C ILE A 255 40.00 3.28 5.73
N ASP A 256 41.03 2.64 6.26
CA ASP A 256 41.02 2.07 7.60
C ASP A 256 41.52 3.06 8.65
N LEU A 257 40.61 3.50 9.53
CA LEU A 257 40.91 4.41 10.64
C LEU A 257 41.61 3.73 11.83
N GLN A 258 41.76 2.41 11.83
CA GLN A 258 42.44 1.68 12.90
C GLN A 258 41.82 1.89 14.30
N ASN A 259 40.49 1.99 14.39
CA ASN A 259 39.75 2.30 15.62
C ASN A 259 40.13 3.67 16.20
N SER A 260 40.31 4.68 15.34
CA SER A 260 40.53 6.07 15.75
C SER A 260 39.38 6.96 15.30
N ASP A 261 39.25 8.10 15.96
CA ASP A 261 38.39 9.19 15.54
C ASP A 261 39.22 10.15 14.70
N PRO A 262 38.86 10.45 13.44
CA PRO A 262 39.57 11.45 12.67
C PRO A 262 39.46 12.80 13.39
N LEU A 263 40.55 13.23 14.04
CA LEU A 263 40.67 14.54 14.67
C LEU A 263 40.56 15.63 13.59
N VAL A 264 39.34 16.10 13.35
CA VAL A 264 38.98 17.24 12.49
C VAL A 264 39.10 16.92 10.99
N CYS A 265 38.26 17.60 10.21
CA CYS A 265 38.22 17.72 8.74
C CYS A 265 39.55 18.15 8.06
N TRP A 266 40.71 17.64 8.49
CA TRP A 266 42.06 18.00 8.07
C TRP A 266 42.84 16.71 7.73
N PRO A 267 43.78 16.69 6.76
CA PRO A 267 44.41 15.45 6.26
C PRO A 267 45.40 14.77 7.22
N ALA A 268 45.26 14.96 8.53
CA ALA A 268 46.28 14.66 9.52
C ALA A 268 46.40 13.17 9.89
N ASP A 269 45.44 12.33 9.53
CA ASP A 269 45.64 10.88 9.57
C ASP A 269 44.98 10.21 8.37
N PRO A 270 45.70 10.04 7.24
CA PRO A 270 45.20 9.20 6.17
C PRO A 270 45.38 7.78 6.69
N GLY A 271 44.30 7.21 7.24
CA GLY A 271 44.22 5.79 7.52
C GLY A 271 44.72 4.96 6.34
N THR A 272 44.90 3.66 6.54
CA THR A 272 45.46 2.83 5.45
C THR A 272 44.41 2.67 4.36
N VAL A 273 44.69 3.14 3.14
CA VAL A 273 43.83 2.86 1.97
C VAL A 273 43.88 1.35 1.69
N LEU A 274 42.75 0.68 1.82
CA LEU A 274 42.62 -0.76 1.61
C LEU A 274 42.09 -1.09 0.21
N CYS A 275 41.19 -0.27 -0.30
CA CYS A 275 40.58 -0.42 -1.62
C CYS A 275 40.54 0.93 -2.34
N ASP A 276 40.70 0.91 -3.65
CA ASP A 276 40.60 2.06 -4.53
C ASP A 276 39.86 1.69 -5.84
N GLU A 277 39.71 2.67 -6.73
CA GLU A 277 39.09 2.49 -8.05
C GLU A 277 39.73 1.40 -8.94
N ASN A 278 40.96 0.94 -8.65
CA ASN A 278 41.64 -0.13 -9.40
C ASN A 278 41.43 -1.52 -8.79
N THR A 279 40.78 -1.59 -7.64
CA THR A 279 40.54 -2.82 -6.89
C THR A 279 39.36 -3.58 -7.49
N THR A 280 39.52 -4.88 -7.75
CA THR A 280 38.41 -5.77 -8.12
C THR A 280 37.72 -6.30 -6.85
N SER A 281 36.39 -6.40 -6.86
CA SER A 281 35.59 -6.98 -5.75
C SER A 281 36.26 -8.26 -5.20
N GLY A 282 36.46 -8.31 -3.87
CA GLY A 282 37.12 -9.43 -3.19
C GLY A 282 38.66 -9.36 -3.09
N ASN A 283 39.30 -8.30 -3.61
CA ASN A 283 40.76 -8.21 -3.69
C ASN A 283 41.37 -6.92 -3.10
N CYS A 284 40.75 -6.33 -2.07
CA CYS A 284 41.33 -5.21 -1.34
C CYS A 284 42.65 -5.61 -0.65
N SER A 285 43.71 -4.83 -0.86
CA SER A 285 45.05 -5.09 -0.34
C SER A 285 45.14 -4.86 1.16
N ASN A 286 45.65 -5.84 1.93
CA ASN A 286 45.92 -5.65 3.34
C ASN A 286 46.96 -6.62 3.95
N SER A 287 47.78 -6.12 4.89
CA SER A 287 48.69 -6.88 5.77
C SER A 287 48.12 -7.19 7.17
N THR A 288 46.92 -6.69 7.54
CA THR A 288 46.35 -6.72 8.91
C THR A 288 45.11 -7.61 9.10
N GLY A 289 44.68 -8.38 8.09
CA GLY A 289 43.61 -9.39 8.24
C GLY A 289 42.16 -8.89 8.17
N ILE A 290 41.92 -7.58 8.04
CA ILE A 290 40.57 -6.98 7.90
C ILE A 290 40.07 -6.91 6.44
N SER A 291 40.67 -7.67 5.52
CA SER A 291 40.31 -7.65 4.09
C SER A 291 38.85 -8.05 3.85
N GLY A 292 38.26 -8.90 4.70
CA GLY A 292 36.85 -9.28 4.59
C GLY A 292 35.89 -8.11 4.76
N VAL A 293 36.14 -7.24 5.75
CA VAL A 293 35.33 -6.02 6.00
C VAL A 293 35.48 -5.05 4.83
N ALA A 294 36.72 -4.77 4.41
CA ALA A 294 36.99 -3.86 3.31
C ALA A 294 36.40 -4.34 1.97
N ASN A 295 36.45 -5.65 1.70
CA ASN A 295 35.84 -6.26 0.53
C ASN A 295 34.31 -6.15 0.52
N ARG A 296 33.65 -6.36 1.68
CA ARG A 296 32.19 -6.17 1.78
C ARG A 296 31.81 -4.70 1.57
N MET A 297 32.53 -3.79 2.23
CA MET A 297 32.31 -2.36 2.09
C MET A 297 32.46 -1.90 0.63
N TYR A 298 33.45 -2.46 -0.09
CA TYR A 298 33.61 -2.23 -1.52
C TYR A 298 32.34 -2.59 -2.28
N SER A 299 31.80 -3.79 -2.05
CA SER A 299 30.60 -4.25 -2.73
C SER A 299 29.42 -3.34 -2.42
N TYR A 300 29.17 -2.99 -1.16
CA TYR A 300 28.05 -2.15 -0.77
C TYR A 300 28.10 -0.73 -1.38
N VAL A 301 29.31 -0.13 -1.45
CA VAL A 301 29.50 1.17 -2.12
C VAL A 301 29.21 1.07 -3.63
N VAL A 302 29.72 0.01 -4.28
CA VAL A 302 29.49 -0.23 -5.71
C VAL A 302 28.02 -0.47 -6.00
N ASP A 303 27.35 -1.29 -5.20
CA ASP A 303 25.93 -1.62 -5.35
C ASP A 303 25.06 -0.38 -5.16
N THR A 304 25.35 0.44 -4.15
CA THR A 304 24.67 1.72 -3.90
C THR A 304 24.87 2.71 -5.05
N TYR A 305 26.10 2.87 -5.56
CA TYR A 305 26.38 3.71 -6.72
C TYR A 305 25.61 3.23 -7.96
N ASN A 306 25.61 1.91 -8.20
CA ASN A 306 24.94 1.31 -9.34
C ASN A 306 23.42 1.45 -9.25
N PHE A 307 22.83 1.37 -8.05
CA PHE A 307 21.41 1.59 -7.84
C PHE A 307 20.99 2.98 -8.36
N PHE A 308 21.63 4.06 -7.90
CA PHE A 308 21.28 5.42 -8.36
C PHE A 308 21.56 5.63 -9.85
N LYS A 309 22.68 5.09 -10.34
CA LYS A 309 23.08 5.23 -11.75
C LYS A 309 22.13 4.50 -12.69
N ASN A 310 21.81 3.25 -12.39
CA ASN A 310 21.05 2.39 -13.28
C ASN A 310 19.56 2.74 -13.26
N ASN A 311 19.03 3.11 -12.10
CA ASN A 311 17.63 3.49 -11.98
C ASN A 311 17.42 4.93 -12.46
N PHE A 312 18.23 5.89 -12.04
CA PHE A 312 17.91 7.32 -12.20
C PHE A 312 18.84 8.11 -13.12
N ASP A 313 19.84 7.46 -13.74
CA ASP A 313 20.92 8.15 -14.47
C ASP A 313 21.64 9.19 -13.57
N TRP A 314 21.78 8.86 -12.28
CA TRP A 314 22.42 9.70 -11.26
C TRP A 314 23.77 9.10 -10.83
N THR A 315 24.88 9.79 -11.08
CA THR A 315 26.23 9.27 -10.85
C THR A 315 26.87 9.79 -9.55
N SER A 316 27.31 8.88 -8.67
CA SER A 316 27.78 9.19 -7.30
C SER A 316 26.68 9.86 -6.46
N TYR A 317 27.03 10.40 -5.30
CA TYR A 317 26.06 11.11 -4.45
C TYR A 317 25.71 12.50 -5.02
N ASP A 318 26.60 13.13 -5.80
CA ASP A 318 26.48 14.51 -6.27
C ASP A 318 25.97 14.71 -7.71
N ASN A 319 25.65 13.62 -8.41
CA ASN A 319 25.37 13.60 -9.86
C ASN A 319 26.48 14.19 -10.74
N ASN A 320 27.70 14.21 -10.24
CA ASN A 320 28.87 14.71 -10.95
C ASN A 320 30.09 13.80 -10.69
N ASP A 321 29.81 12.55 -10.28
CA ASP A 321 30.71 11.40 -10.18
C ASP A 321 31.78 11.59 -9.09
N ASP A 322 31.56 12.42 -8.06
CA ASP A 322 32.60 12.76 -7.06
C ASP A 322 33.12 11.52 -6.32
N ILE A 323 34.33 11.65 -5.78
CA ILE A 323 35.03 10.58 -5.08
C ILE A 323 34.25 10.18 -3.84
N ILE A 324 34.01 8.88 -3.69
CA ILE A 324 33.39 8.32 -2.49
C ILE A 324 34.50 7.92 -1.51
N LEU A 325 34.61 8.63 -0.38
CA LEU A 325 35.59 8.33 0.66
C LEU A 325 34.89 7.63 1.84
N ALA A 326 35.02 6.31 1.90
CA ALA A 326 34.44 5.48 2.95
C ALA A 326 35.51 5.10 3.99
N TYR A 327 35.29 5.46 5.24
CA TYR A 327 36.19 5.16 6.34
C TYR A 327 35.58 4.07 7.22
N ILE A 328 36.32 2.98 7.43
CA ILE A 328 35.90 1.86 8.27
C ILE A 328 36.71 1.85 9.57
N ARG A 329 36.18 1.16 10.59
CA ARG A 329 36.77 1.09 11.93
C ARG A 329 36.94 2.47 12.55
N TRP A 330 35.93 3.33 12.39
CA TRP A 330 35.80 4.55 13.17
C TRP A 330 35.64 4.17 14.66
N SER A 331 36.27 4.90 15.58
CA SER A 331 36.21 4.58 17.01
C SER A 331 34.86 4.85 17.66
N VAL A 332 33.97 5.55 16.96
CA VAL A 332 32.60 5.81 17.40
C VAL A 332 31.73 4.65 16.94
N ASP A 333 30.88 4.14 17.84
CA ASP A 333 29.86 3.13 17.53
C ASP A 333 28.68 3.81 16.81
N ASN A 334 28.94 4.35 15.62
CA ASN A 334 27.96 5.00 14.76
C ASN A 334 28.39 4.91 13.29
N ALA A 335 27.48 5.18 12.37
CA ALA A 335 27.80 5.64 11.03
C ALA A 335 27.61 7.17 10.94
N GLY A 336 28.12 7.78 9.89
CA GLY A 336 27.80 9.18 9.66
C GLY A 336 28.38 9.74 8.37
N TYR A 337 27.59 10.62 7.77
CA TYR A 337 27.98 11.45 6.64
C TYR A 337 28.43 12.84 7.12
N ASN A 338 29.66 13.22 6.79
CA ASN A 338 30.25 14.48 7.25
C ASN A 338 30.72 15.38 6.10
N ARG A 339 30.12 16.57 5.99
CA ARG A 339 30.57 17.64 5.08
C ARG A 339 31.77 18.39 5.65
N CYS A 340 32.96 18.11 5.13
CA CYS A 340 34.16 18.81 5.57
C CYS A 340 34.29 20.20 4.94
N ALA A 341 34.83 21.17 5.68
CA ALA A 341 35.03 22.56 5.25
C ALA A 341 35.91 22.76 4.00
N PHE A 342 36.52 21.69 3.47
CA PHE A 342 37.43 21.67 2.31
C PHE A 342 36.92 20.87 1.12
N GLY A 343 35.65 20.44 1.13
CA GLY A 343 34.99 19.84 -0.04
C GLY A 343 35.18 18.33 -0.20
N ASN A 344 35.61 17.63 0.86
CA ASN A 344 35.53 16.17 0.92
C ASN A 344 34.30 15.79 1.74
N ASN A 345 33.44 14.96 1.20
CA ASN A 345 32.38 14.32 1.97
C ASN A 345 32.89 12.96 2.45
N LEU A 346 32.81 12.72 3.75
CA LEU A 346 33.32 11.51 4.38
C LEU A 346 32.14 10.66 4.82
N PHE A 347 32.17 9.38 4.46
CA PHE A 347 31.25 8.38 4.98
C PHE A 347 32.01 7.58 6.03
N LEU A 348 31.61 7.70 7.29
CA LEU A 348 32.29 7.10 8.44
C LEU A 348 31.49 5.91 8.92
N PHE A 349 32.16 4.79 9.21
CA PHE A 349 31.52 3.56 9.67
C PHE A 349 32.29 2.97 10.85
N GLY A 350 31.62 2.98 12.00
CA GLY A 350 32.01 2.29 13.20
C GLY A 350 31.90 0.78 13.08
N LEU A 351 32.26 0.07 14.15
CA LEU A 351 32.03 -1.37 14.23
C LEU A 351 30.53 -1.66 14.22
N ARG A 352 30.08 -2.62 13.39
CA ARG A 352 28.67 -3.03 13.20
C ARG A 352 27.85 -2.23 12.19
N TRP A 353 28.32 -1.05 11.80
CA TRP A 353 27.64 -0.16 10.85
C TRP A 353 28.09 -0.37 9.40
N ASP A 354 29.07 -1.27 9.17
CA ASP A 354 29.63 -1.63 7.86
C ASP A 354 28.73 -2.59 7.04
N ILE A 355 27.43 -2.31 6.99
CA ILE A 355 26.38 -3.12 6.33
C ILE A 355 25.61 -2.30 5.30
N LEU A 356 25.05 -2.97 4.28
CA LEU A 356 24.38 -2.33 3.14
C LEU A 356 23.32 -1.30 3.56
N ASP A 357 22.53 -1.59 4.59
CA ASP A 357 21.50 -0.71 5.14
C ASP A 357 22.07 0.68 5.45
N PHE A 358 23.15 0.74 6.23
CA PHE A 358 23.78 2.00 6.62
C PHE A 358 24.68 2.58 5.52
N VAL A 359 25.28 1.76 4.65
CA VAL A 359 26.00 2.29 3.49
C VAL A 359 25.06 3.03 2.54
N GLY A 360 23.88 2.45 2.26
CA GLY A 360 22.84 3.08 1.45
C GLY A 360 22.26 4.34 2.11
N HIS A 361 22.02 4.28 3.42
CA HIS A 361 21.55 5.41 4.21
C HIS A 361 22.53 6.59 4.18
N GLU A 362 23.79 6.37 4.57
CA GLU A 362 24.80 7.44 4.61
C GLU A 362 25.09 8.01 3.22
N PHE A 363 25.08 7.16 2.19
CA PHE A 363 25.22 7.61 0.81
C PHE A 363 24.08 8.55 0.40
N THR A 364 22.86 8.24 0.84
CA THR A 364 21.67 9.00 0.49
C THR A 364 21.64 10.37 1.17
N HIS A 365 22.19 10.55 2.38
CA HIS A 365 22.43 11.91 2.90
C HIS A 365 23.24 12.76 1.91
N GLY A 366 24.26 12.15 1.29
CA GLY A 366 25.00 12.77 0.20
C GLY A 366 24.14 13.12 -1.03
N VAL A 367 23.14 12.31 -1.38
CA VAL A 367 22.19 12.62 -2.46
C VAL A 367 21.25 13.76 -2.06
N THR A 368 20.69 13.71 -0.85
CA THR A 368 19.85 14.77 -0.27
C THR A 368 20.57 16.12 -0.30
N ASP A 369 21.85 16.13 0.02
CA ASP A 369 22.70 17.32 0.04
C ASP A 369 22.94 18.00 -1.30
N TYR A 370 22.76 17.27 -2.41
CA TYR A 370 22.91 17.77 -3.78
C TYR A 370 21.56 17.84 -4.52
N THR A 371 20.47 17.55 -3.82
CA THR A 371 19.09 17.68 -4.29
C THR A 371 18.34 18.70 -3.44
N ALA A 372 17.65 18.25 -2.38
CA ALA A 372 16.80 19.08 -1.53
C ALA A 372 17.59 19.97 -0.56
N GLU A 373 18.81 19.60 -0.16
CA GLU A 373 19.60 20.29 0.87
C GLU A 373 18.87 20.38 2.22
N LEU A 374 18.09 19.34 2.60
CA LEU A 374 17.28 19.30 3.83
C LEU A 374 18.12 19.66 5.07
N VAL A 375 17.71 20.73 5.77
CA VAL A 375 18.36 21.14 7.02
C VAL A 375 18.20 20.02 8.03
N TYR A 376 19.31 19.61 8.64
CA TYR A 376 19.37 18.48 9.56
C TYR A 376 18.91 18.85 10.98
N GLU A 377 17.71 19.42 11.08
CA GLU A 377 17.08 19.84 12.33
C GLU A 377 15.56 19.62 12.24
N PHE A 378 14.95 19.18 13.34
CA PHE A 378 13.49 19.03 13.49
C PHE A 378 12.86 18.24 12.31
N GLN A 379 11.72 18.69 11.75
CA GLN A 379 11.01 17.95 10.70
C GLN A 379 11.78 17.87 9.37
N SER A 380 12.56 18.89 9.01
CA SER A 380 13.41 18.79 7.81
C SER A 380 14.55 17.80 8.00
N GLY A 381 15.08 17.70 9.22
CA GLY A 381 16.09 16.70 9.58
C GLY A 381 15.50 15.30 9.63
N ALA A 382 14.30 15.14 10.20
CA ALA A 382 13.56 13.89 10.19
C ALA A 382 13.23 13.40 8.76
N LEU A 383 12.94 14.33 7.83
CA LEU A 383 12.82 13.99 6.41
C LEU A 383 14.17 13.60 5.80
N ASN A 384 15.27 14.25 6.21
CA ASN A 384 16.61 13.90 5.72
C ASN A 384 16.96 12.46 6.11
N GLU A 385 16.77 12.11 7.39
CA GLU A 385 16.88 10.75 7.92
C GLU A 385 15.96 9.77 7.17
N SER A 386 14.68 10.10 7.07
CA SER A 386 13.71 9.19 6.46
C SER A 386 13.99 8.91 4.99
N PHE A 387 14.36 9.91 4.19
CA PHE A 387 14.73 9.64 2.80
C PHE A 387 15.98 8.76 2.72
N SER A 388 16.95 8.94 3.61
CA SER A 388 18.12 8.06 3.70
C SER A 388 17.73 6.60 3.99
N ASP A 389 16.79 6.42 4.90
CA ASP A 389 16.27 5.11 5.26
C ASP A 389 15.49 4.43 4.16
N VAL A 390 14.60 5.17 3.51
CA VAL A 390 13.74 4.68 2.43
C VAL A 390 14.60 4.23 1.26
N PHE A 391 15.59 5.02 0.87
CA PHE A 391 16.52 4.61 -0.18
C PHE A 391 17.41 3.44 0.25
N ALA A 392 17.84 3.36 1.51
CA ALA A 392 18.53 2.19 2.03
C ALA A 392 17.69 0.91 1.86
N GLN A 393 16.39 0.96 2.19
CA GLN A 393 15.48 -0.17 1.98
C GLN A 393 15.32 -0.50 0.49
N PHE A 394 15.22 0.50 -0.39
CA PHE A 394 15.13 0.26 -1.83
C PHE A 394 16.40 -0.37 -2.41
N ILE A 395 17.57 0.10 -1.99
CA ILE A 395 18.87 -0.47 -2.36
C ILE A 395 18.96 -1.91 -1.85
N LYS A 396 18.65 -2.14 -0.57
CA LYS A 396 18.69 -3.47 0.04
C LYS A 396 17.79 -4.45 -0.72
N ARG A 397 16.55 -4.06 -1.03
CA ARG A 397 15.61 -4.90 -1.80
C ARG A 397 16.11 -5.21 -3.20
N GLU A 398 16.67 -4.23 -3.91
CA GLU A 398 17.17 -4.44 -5.28
C GLU A 398 18.43 -5.32 -5.31
N VAL A 399 19.32 -5.18 -4.32
CA VAL A 399 20.59 -5.89 -4.25
C VAL A 399 20.43 -7.32 -3.71
N THR A 400 19.59 -7.49 -2.69
CA THR A 400 19.50 -8.75 -1.93
C THR A 400 18.19 -9.50 -2.13
N GLY A 401 17.13 -8.84 -2.63
CA GLY A 401 15.77 -9.39 -2.67
C GLY A 401 15.03 -9.34 -1.34
N THR A 402 15.65 -8.83 -0.28
CA THR A 402 15.04 -8.71 1.06
C THR A 402 13.91 -7.71 1.05
N THR A 403 12.77 -8.08 1.64
CA THR A 403 11.57 -7.24 1.74
C THR A 403 11.24 -6.84 3.18
N ASP A 404 12.09 -7.18 4.15
CA ASP A 404 11.95 -6.61 5.49
C ASP A 404 12.23 -5.12 5.46
N TRP A 405 11.39 -4.34 6.14
CA TRP A 405 11.52 -2.89 6.26
C TRP A 405 12.31 -2.52 7.53
N LYS A 406 13.30 -3.35 7.88
CA LYS A 406 14.12 -3.21 9.09
C LYS A 406 15.50 -2.64 8.75
N MET A 407 16.02 -1.84 9.66
CA MET A 407 17.38 -1.27 9.57
C MET A 407 18.28 -2.04 10.52
N ASN A 408 19.01 -3.00 9.96
CA ASN A 408 19.76 -3.98 10.72
C ASN A 408 21.24 -3.61 10.82
N LEU A 409 21.83 -3.87 11.98
CA LEU A 409 23.26 -3.81 12.23
C LEU A 409 23.92 -5.15 11.85
N SER A 410 25.24 -5.14 11.60
CA SER A 410 25.95 -6.34 11.14
C SER A 410 26.11 -7.44 12.20
N ASP A 411 25.71 -7.18 13.45
CA ASP A 411 25.59 -8.19 14.51
C ASP A 411 24.21 -8.87 14.57
N GLY A 412 23.29 -8.49 13.68
CA GLY A 412 21.94 -9.02 13.59
C GLY A 412 20.90 -8.30 14.45
N SER A 413 21.28 -7.26 15.20
CA SER A 413 20.32 -6.42 15.91
C SER A 413 19.63 -5.43 14.96
N THR A 414 18.38 -5.07 15.26
CA THR A 414 17.59 -4.10 14.50
C THR A 414 17.53 -2.78 15.26
N LEU A 415 17.85 -1.67 14.61
CA LEU A 415 17.78 -0.33 15.22
C LEU A 415 16.38 0.26 15.14
N ARG A 416 15.72 0.10 13.99
CA ARG A 416 14.39 0.64 13.71
C ARG A 416 13.68 -0.14 12.62
N ASP A 417 12.36 -0.08 12.65
CA ASP A 417 11.45 -0.75 11.73
C ASP A 417 10.57 0.30 11.06
N LEU A 418 10.68 0.45 9.75
CA LEU A 418 9.90 1.43 8.99
C LEU A 418 8.45 0.98 8.83
N ALA A 419 8.16 -0.32 8.87
CA ALA A 419 6.80 -0.85 8.78
C ALA A 419 6.06 -0.76 10.12
N ASN A 420 6.77 -0.99 11.24
CA ASN A 420 6.23 -0.90 12.59
C ASN A 420 7.17 -0.13 13.56
N PRO A 421 7.27 1.22 13.44
CA PRO A 421 8.15 1.99 14.31
C PRO A 421 7.90 1.85 15.82
N PRO A 422 6.65 1.74 16.32
CA PRO A 422 6.39 1.57 17.75
C PRO A 422 7.05 0.35 18.38
N ALA A 423 7.33 -0.71 17.59
CA ALA A 423 8.06 -1.89 18.07
C ALA A 423 9.46 -1.55 18.61
N PHE A 424 10.02 -0.39 18.23
CA PHE A 424 11.32 0.11 18.66
C PHE A 424 11.23 1.45 19.42
N GLY A 425 10.02 1.86 19.81
CA GLY A 425 9.78 3.08 20.60
C GLY A 425 9.69 4.37 19.79
N ASP A 426 9.70 4.28 18.46
CA ASP A 426 9.60 5.42 17.56
C ASP A 426 8.13 5.72 17.17
N PRO A 427 7.77 6.97 16.84
CA PRO A 427 6.41 7.35 16.44
C PRO A 427 6.04 6.90 15.02
N ASP A 428 4.88 6.32 14.82
CA ASP A 428 4.27 6.04 13.51
C ASP A 428 3.27 7.12 13.06
N SER A 429 2.96 8.12 13.90
CA SER A 429 2.10 9.25 13.58
C SER A 429 2.49 10.48 14.39
N ILE A 430 2.05 11.67 13.99
CA ILE A 430 2.24 12.89 14.80
C ILE A 430 1.43 12.88 16.11
N SER A 431 0.43 12.00 16.20
CA SER A 431 -0.38 11.77 17.40
C SER A 431 0.23 10.72 18.34
N SER A 432 1.27 9.99 17.90
CA SER A 432 1.86 8.93 18.70
C SER A 432 2.47 9.51 19.98
N PRO A 433 2.32 8.85 21.15
CA PRO A 433 2.88 9.35 22.41
C PRO A 433 4.40 9.53 22.40
N SER A 434 5.10 8.81 21.52
CA SER A 434 6.54 8.90 21.28
C SER A 434 6.95 10.09 20.39
N TYR A 435 6.00 10.74 19.70
CA TYR A 435 6.29 11.89 18.84
C TYR A 435 6.86 13.06 19.65
N GLN A 436 8.02 13.56 19.22
CA GLN A 436 8.69 14.64 19.91
C GLN A 436 8.44 15.97 19.20
N SER A 437 7.52 16.77 19.71
CA SER A 437 7.30 18.14 19.23
C SER A 437 8.45 19.06 19.65
N CYS A 438 8.85 20.00 18.80
CA CYS A 438 9.82 21.05 19.15
C CYS A 438 9.35 22.42 18.67
N SER A 439 8.48 23.06 19.44
CA SER A 439 8.07 24.45 19.19
C SER A 439 9.05 25.49 19.76
N ASP A 440 9.83 25.15 20.80
CA ASP A 440 10.73 26.06 21.54
C ASP A 440 12.03 25.38 22.03
N CYS A 441 12.51 24.31 21.38
CA CYS A 441 13.71 23.61 21.81
C CYS A 441 14.97 24.05 21.03
N ASP A 442 16.11 24.16 21.73
CA ASP A 442 17.39 24.47 21.11
C ASP A 442 17.90 23.22 20.37
N CYS A 443 17.80 23.17 19.04
CA CYS A 443 18.27 22.01 18.26
C CYS A 443 19.79 21.90 18.32
N ASP A 444 20.29 20.82 18.91
CA ASP A 444 21.70 20.48 18.95
C ASP A 444 21.91 18.97 19.08
N ASP A 445 23.16 18.52 19.04
CA ASP A 445 23.48 17.10 19.11
C ASP A 445 23.00 16.42 20.41
N SER A 446 22.70 17.17 21.48
CA SER A 446 22.24 16.62 22.76
C SER A 446 20.77 16.23 22.77
N ASN A 447 19.97 16.76 21.84
CA ASN A 447 18.58 16.37 21.62
C ASN A 447 18.36 15.83 20.21
N ASP A 448 19.40 15.22 19.63
CA ASP A 448 19.33 14.61 18.32
C ASP A 448 18.86 15.61 17.24
N ASN A 449 19.39 16.83 17.32
CA ASN A 449 19.05 17.96 16.46
C ASN A 449 17.52 18.18 16.37
N CYS A 450 16.84 18.10 17.51
CA CYS A 450 15.38 18.09 17.63
C CYS A 450 14.73 16.78 17.13
N TRP A 451 15.28 15.65 17.58
CA TRP A 451 14.72 14.31 17.42
C TRP A 451 14.56 13.87 15.97
N VAL A 452 15.58 14.12 15.15
CA VAL A 452 15.54 13.81 13.71
C VAL A 452 15.43 12.30 13.48
N HIS A 453 16.15 11.46 14.22
CA HIS A 453 16.11 10.00 14.05
C HIS A 453 14.82 9.39 14.62
N THR A 454 14.30 9.96 15.70
CA THR A 454 13.02 9.51 16.27
C THR A 454 11.86 9.92 15.37
N ASN A 455 11.75 11.18 14.98
CA ASN A 455 10.59 11.63 14.20
C ASN A 455 10.64 11.19 12.72
N SER A 456 11.77 10.70 12.21
CA SER A 456 11.88 10.17 10.84
C SER A 456 11.04 8.92 10.62
N SER A 457 10.69 8.21 11.70
CA SER A 457 9.82 7.03 11.65
C SER A 457 8.42 7.32 11.08
N ILE A 458 7.93 8.55 11.21
CA ILE A 458 6.63 8.97 10.66
C ILE A 458 6.65 8.92 9.12
N PRO A 459 7.51 9.69 8.42
CA PRO A 459 7.64 9.56 6.97
C PRO A 459 8.18 8.20 6.50
N ASN A 460 8.89 7.46 7.36
CA ASN A 460 9.25 6.06 7.10
C ASN A 460 8.03 5.13 7.02
N LYS A 461 7.08 5.25 7.96
CA LYS A 461 5.81 4.52 7.93
C LYS A 461 5.00 4.87 6.68
N VAL A 462 4.95 6.15 6.31
CA VAL A 462 4.34 6.60 5.05
C VAL A 462 4.99 5.92 3.85
N ALA A 463 6.33 5.82 3.81
CA ALA A 463 7.03 5.17 2.70
C ALA A 463 6.75 3.67 2.59
N TYR A 464 6.65 2.99 3.73
CA TYR A 464 6.19 1.61 3.78
C TYR A 464 4.78 1.49 3.19
N LEU A 465 3.82 2.27 3.68
CA LEU A 465 2.41 2.22 3.22
C LEU A 465 2.27 2.58 1.73
N ILE A 466 2.97 3.62 1.25
CA ILE A 466 2.99 3.97 -0.17
C ILE A 466 3.60 2.84 -1.02
N THR A 467 4.51 2.05 -0.48
CA THR A 467 5.20 1.00 -1.25
C THR A 467 4.47 -0.33 -1.23
N GLU A 468 4.11 -0.81 -0.04
CA GLU A 468 3.54 -2.16 0.18
C GLU A 468 2.02 -2.14 0.35
N GLY A 469 1.43 -1.01 0.75
CA GLY A 469 0.05 -0.95 1.22
C GLY A 469 -0.10 -1.40 2.68
N GLY A 470 -1.35 -1.48 3.15
CA GLY A 470 -1.72 -1.87 4.50
C GLY A 470 -2.83 -1.00 5.09
N ILE A 471 -3.27 -1.34 6.30
CA ILE A 471 -4.21 -0.54 7.09
C ILE A 471 -3.41 0.20 8.17
N HIS A 472 -3.66 1.50 8.32
CA HIS A 472 -3.03 2.31 9.38
C HIS A 472 -3.99 3.41 9.84
N ASN A 473 -4.28 3.47 11.14
CA ASN A 473 -5.17 4.46 11.76
C ASN A 473 -6.50 4.65 10.98
N GLY A 474 -7.14 3.53 10.61
CA GLY A 474 -8.40 3.53 9.86
C GLY A 474 -8.25 3.62 8.33
N TYR A 475 -7.14 4.09 7.78
CA TYR A 475 -7.00 4.17 6.32
C TYR A 475 -6.52 2.86 5.72
N SER A 476 -7.25 2.35 4.72
CA SER A 476 -6.84 1.24 3.87
C SER A 476 -6.07 1.74 2.64
N ILE A 477 -4.84 1.29 2.47
CA ILE A 477 -3.92 1.78 1.42
C ILE A 477 -3.50 0.60 0.56
N SER A 478 -3.74 0.69 -0.75
CA SER A 478 -3.46 -0.44 -1.66
C SER A 478 -1.98 -0.57 -2.04
N GLY A 479 -1.23 0.52 -1.93
CA GLY A 479 0.20 0.59 -2.23
C GLY A 479 0.51 0.73 -3.73
N LEU A 480 1.54 1.52 -4.04
CA LEU A 480 2.00 1.75 -5.42
C LEU A 480 2.78 0.55 -5.98
N GLY A 481 3.36 -0.26 -5.11
CA GLY A 481 4.36 -1.27 -5.43
C GLY A 481 5.77 -0.69 -5.64
N PHE A 482 6.77 -1.55 -5.42
CA PHE A 482 8.19 -1.21 -5.39
C PHE A 482 8.69 -0.34 -6.56
N GLU A 483 8.42 -0.73 -7.80
CA GLU A 483 8.97 -0.01 -8.97
C GLU A 483 8.38 1.40 -9.12
N ARG A 484 7.12 1.60 -8.73
CA ARG A 484 6.51 2.94 -8.73
C ARG A 484 7.07 3.77 -7.58
N ALA A 485 7.09 3.22 -6.37
CA ALA A 485 7.54 3.91 -5.16
C ALA A 485 8.99 4.39 -5.26
N LYS A 486 9.92 3.54 -5.74
CA LYS A 486 11.34 3.87 -5.93
C LYS A 486 11.54 5.14 -6.77
N TRP A 487 10.87 5.24 -7.92
CA TRP A 487 10.91 6.43 -8.77
C TRP A 487 10.15 7.61 -8.18
N PHE A 488 9.00 7.36 -7.55
CA PHE A 488 8.19 8.39 -6.92
C PHE A 488 9.01 9.15 -5.85
N TYR A 489 9.65 8.44 -4.94
CA TYR A 489 10.51 9.04 -3.91
C TYR A 489 11.72 9.77 -4.48
N PHE A 490 12.36 9.24 -5.53
CA PHE A 490 13.46 9.96 -6.19
C PHE A 490 13.00 11.25 -6.84
N LEU A 491 11.86 11.25 -7.52
CA LEU A 491 11.29 12.45 -8.12
C LEU A 491 10.85 13.46 -7.05
N LEU A 492 10.29 13.00 -5.93
CA LEU A 492 9.91 13.85 -4.80
C LEU A 492 11.14 14.57 -4.23
N LEU A 493 12.20 13.81 -3.89
CA LEU A 493 13.47 14.36 -3.39
C LEU A 493 14.15 15.30 -4.40
N TYR A 494 14.15 14.92 -5.68
CA TYR A 494 14.89 15.65 -6.72
C TYR A 494 14.18 16.90 -7.24
N LEU A 495 12.84 16.89 -7.33
CA LEU A 495 12.08 17.94 -8.02
C LEU A 495 11.26 18.84 -7.10
N TYR A 496 10.89 18.38 -5.91
CA TYR A 496 9.89 19.06 -5.08
C TYR A 496 10.43 19.48 -3.72
N LEU A 497 11.20 18.61 -3.05
CA LEU A 497 11.73 18.93 -1.73
C LEU A 497 12.85 19.98 -1.76
N ASP A 498 12.98 20.68 -0.64
CA ASP A 498 13.98 21.70 -0.43
C ASP A 498 14.46 21.77 1.02
N SER A 499 15.40 22.68 1.29
CA SER A 499 16.13 22.70 2.56
C SER A 499 15.26 22.90 3.80
N THR A 500 14.03 23.38 3.65
CA THR A 500 13.12 23.73 4.74
C THR A 500 11.80 22.96 4.65
N SER A 501 11.71 21.94 3.79
CA SER A 501 10.53 21.09 3.72
C SER A 501 10.24 20.49 5.09
N ASP A 502 8.97 20.53 5.48
CA ASP A 502 8.43 19.90 6.67
C ASP A 502 7.45 18.78 6.27
N PHE A 503 6.83 18.12 7.25
CA PHE A 503 5.95 16.98 6.96
C PHE A 503 4.73 17.38 6.13
N GLU A 504 4.06 18.48 6.48
CA GLU A 504 2.86 18.94 5.78
C GLU A 504 3.17 19.34 4.33
N TYR A 505 4.25 20.10 4.10
CA TYR A 505 4.67 20.48 2.74
C TYR A 505 5.06 19.26 1.91
N THR A 506 5.79 18.31 2.51
CA THR A 506 6.20 17.08 1.83
C THR A 506 4.98 16.25 1.43
N ALA A 507 3.98 16.11 2.30
CA ALA A 507 2.73 15.41 2.02
C ALA A 507 1.98 16.04 0.83
N LEU A 508 1.83 17.36 0.83
CA LEU A 508 1.17 18.09 -0.25
C LEU A 508 1.92 17.98 -1.59
N ASP A 509 3.26 18.04 -1.57
CA ASP A 509 4.09 17.88 -2.76
C ASP A 509 4.07 16.43 -3.28
N ALA A 510 4.00 15.44 -2.38
CA ALA A 510 3.85 14.03 -2.73
C ALA A 510 2.52 13.77 -3.46
N VAL A 511 1.40 14.24 -2.91
CA VAL A 511 0.08 14.14 -3.56
C VAL A 511 0.10 14.81 -4.94
N TYR A 512 0.67 16.02 -5.03
CA TYR A 512 0.76 16.73 -6.31
C TYR A 512 1.64 16.01 -7.34
N LEU A 513 2.74 15.40 -6.92
CA LEU A 513 3.57 14.58 -7.80
C LEU A 513 2.77 13.36 -8.29
N ALA A 514 1.98 12.72 -7.43
CA ALA A 514 1.14 11.59 -7.80
C ALA A 514 0.08 12.00 -8.84
N GLU A 515 -0.61 13.13 -8.64
CA GLU A 515 -1.54 13.72 -9.62
C GLU A 515 -0.85 13.99 -10.95
N THR A 516 0.35 14.58 -10.90
CA THR A 516 1.15 14.88 -12.09
C THR A 516 1.49 13.59 -12.85
N ILE A 517 1.85 12.51 -12.16
CA ILE A 517 2.15 11.23 -12.79
C ILE A 517 0.88 10.59 -13.39
N ARG A 518 -0.27 10.70 -12.72
CA ARG A 518 -1.57 10.20 -13.21
C ARG A 518 -1.99 10.92 -14.50
N ASP A 519 -1.93 12.25 -14.50
CA ASP A 519 -2.49 13.09 -15.55
C ASP A 519 -1.65 13.09 -16.84
N THR A 520 -0.46 12.51 -16.79
CA THR A 520 0.52 12.65 -17.85
C THR A 520 0.63 11.43 -18.74
N THR A 521 0.59 11.71 -20.04
CA THR A 521 0.50 10.69 -21.09
C THR A 521 1.80 10.56 -21.87
N GLY A 522 2.92 10.42 -21.15
CA GLY A 522 4.27 10.33 -21.75
C GLY A 522 4.77 8.89 -22.01
N PRO A 523 5.70 8.69 -22.95
CA PRO A 523 6.28 7.38 -23.30
C PRO A 523 7.43 7.00 -22.35
N LEU A 524 7.17 6.90 -21.05
CA LEU A 524 8.14 6.36 -20.10
C LEU A 524 7.90 4.86 -19.93
N ALA A 525 8.97 4.13 -19.61
CA ALA A 525 8.90 2.77 -19.06
C ALA A 525 8.26 2.73 -17.65
N PHE A 526 7.59 3.81 -17.23
CA PHE A 526 7.03 4.02 -15.92
C PHE A 526 5.52 3.73 -15.94
N PRO A 527 4.99 2.84 -15.08
CA PRO A 527 3.57 2.56 -15.04
C PRO A 527 2.79 3.79 -14.58
N ARG A 528 1.72 4.15 -15.30
CA ARG A 528 0.87 5.28 -14.95
C ARG A 528 0.24 5.12 -13.57
N PHE A 529 0.01 6.24 -12.90
CA PHE A 529 -0.80 6.28 -11.69
C PHE A 529 -2.29 6.30 -12.08
N THR A 530 -3.13 5.86 -11.16
CA THR A 530 -4.59 5.85 -11.24
C THR A 530 -5.11 6.84 -10.21
N ASP A 531 -6.41 7.11 -10.19
CA ASP A 531 -7.02 7.89 -9.09
C ASP A 531 -6.76 7.22 -7.74
N GLN A 532 -6.89 5.89 -7.67
CA GLN A 532 -6.53 5.12 -6.47
C GLN A 532 -5.09 5.37 -6.01
N HIS A 533 -4.10 5.39 -6.91
CA HIS A 533 -2.72 5.65 -6.51
C HIS A 533 -2.51 7.07 -5.95
N VAL A 534 -3.27 8.06 -6.42
CA VAL A 534 -3.21 9.42 -5.88
C VAL A 534 -3.84 9.45 -4.49
N CYS A 535 -4.98 8.79 -4.34
CA CYS A 535 -5.67 8.62 -3.07
C CYS A 535 -4.79 7.88 -2.05
N ASP A 536 -4.19 6.75 -2.40
CA ASP A 536 -3.29 5.98 -1.55
C ASP A 536 -2.12 6.82 -1.02
N VAL A 537 -1.54 7.69 -1.85
CA VAL A 537 -0.48 8.62 -1.42
C VAL A 537 -1.02 9.63 -0.41
N ARG A 538 -2.23 10.15 -0.61
CA ARG A 538 -2.88 11.06 0.33
C ARG A 538 -3.19 10.36 1.66
N ASN A 539 -3.87 9.22 1.60
CA ASN A 539 -4.30 8.44 2.75
C ASN A 539 -3.09 7.90 3.53
N ALA A 540 -1.97 7.60 2.88
CA ALA A 540 -0.74 7.28 3.60
C ALA A 540 -0.24 8.44 4.47
N TRP A 541 -0.27 9.69 3.98
CA TRP A 541 0.09 10.86 4.80
C TRP A 541 -1.00 11.25 5.82
N ALA A 542 -2.28 11.02 5.49
CA ALA A 542 -3.40 11.26 6.41
C ALA A 542 -3.40 10.26 7.58
N SER A 543 -3.10 8.99 7.32
CA SER A 543 -3.00 7.93 8.34
C SER A 543 -1.98 8.23 9.43
N VAL A 544 -0.95 9.04 9.12
CA VAL A 544 0.05 9.47 10.11
C VAL A 544 -0.25 10.85 10.72
N GLY A 545 -1.42 11.41 10.42
CA GLY A 545 -1.98 12.65 10.97
C GLY A 545 -1.42 13.94 10.36
N VAL A 546 -0.71 13.89 9.23
CA VAL A 546 0.01 15.06 8.69
C VAL A 546 -0.86 15.96 7.82
N ILE A 547 -1.80 15.39 7.07
CA ILE A 547 -2.78 16.10 6.23
C ILE A 547 -4.16 15.45 6.38
N ASP A 548 -5.17 16.07 5.79
CA ASP A 548 -6.51 15.48 5.68
C ASP A 548 -6.57 14.41 4.57
N GLY A 549 -7.31 13.34 4.85
CA GLY A 549 -7.48 12.16 3.98
C GLY A 549 -8.59 12.29 2.95
N ASP A 550 -8.89 11.17 2.31
CA ASP A 550 -9.94 10.92 1.30
C ASP A 550 -10.19 9.40 1.33
N ALA A 551 -10.82 8.90 2.40
CA ALA A 551 -10.79 7.49 2.80
C ALA A 551 -11.44 6.56 1.75
N ASP A 552 -12.51 7.00 1.11
CA ASP A 552 -13.19 6.27 0.04
C ASP A 552 -12.67 6.57 -1.38
N CYS A 553 -11.76 7.53 -1.50
CA CYS A 553 -11.14 7.98 -2.75
C CYS A 553 -12.10 8.61 -3.76
N ASP A 554 -13.18 9.27 -3.33
CA ASP A 554 -14.11 9.95 -4.22
C ASP A 554 -13.63 11.36 -4.66
N GLY A 555 -12.58 11.87 -4.03
CA GLY A 555 -11.96 13.16 -4.32
C GLY A 555 -12.44 14.30 -3.42
N ILE A 556 -13.25 14.03 -2.42
CA ILE A 556 -13.67 14.94 -1.36
C ILE A 556 -12.83 14.65 -0.11
N PRO A 557 -12.30 15.66 0.60
CA PRO A 557 -11.58 15.40 1.84
C PRO A 557 -12.52 14.92 2.95
N ASP A 558 -12.07 13.98 3.78
CA ASP A 558 -12.86 13.38 4.88
C ASP A 558 -13.55 14.43 5.76
N THR A 559 -12.87 15.56 6.06
CA THR A 559 -13.44 16.61 6.91
C THR A 559 -14.61 17.38 6.29
N GLU A 560 -14.85 17.22 4.98
CA GLU A 560 -15.96 17.81 4.25
C GLU A 560 -17.15 16.84 4.06
N GLU A 561 -17.02 15.61 4.55
CA GLU A 561 -17.99 14.52 4.38
C GLU A 561 -18.80 14.21 5.64
N VAL A 562 -19.82 13.35 5.47
CA VAL A 562 -20.71 12.88 6.56
C VAL A 562 -20.56 11.37 6.78
N ASP A 563 -19.95 10.69 5.81
CA ASP A 563 -19.74 9.26 5.66
C ASP A 563 -18.47 9.14 4.80
N ALA A 564 -17.31 9.21 5.46
CA ALA A 564 -16.01 9.44 4.81
C ALA A 564 -15.47 8.20 4.09
N ASP A 565 -15.94 7.00 4.44
CA ASP A 565 -15.58 5.74 3.80
C ASP A 565 -16.69 5.16 2.89
N ASN A 566 -17.84 5.85 2.84
CA ASN A 566 -19.01 5.55 2.02
C ASN A 566 -19.55 4.13 2.23
N ASP A 567 -19.53 3.65 3.46
CA ASP A 567 -20.04 2.33 3.85
C ASP A 567 -21.57 2.32 4.12
N GLY A 568 -22.17 3.52 4.21
CA GLY A 568 -23.58 3.74 4.46
C GLY A 568 -23.94 4.00 5.92
N ILE A 569 -22.95 4.04 6.82
CA ILE A 569 -23.05 4.41 8.23
C ILE A 569 -22.39 5.79 8.40
N PRO A 570 -23.10 6.82 8.90
CA PRO A 570 -22.47 8.12 9.11
C PRO A 570 -21.33 8.06 10.14
N ASP A 571 -20.25 8.83 9.93
CA ASP A 571 -19.03 8.83 10.77
C ASP A 571 -19.28 8.93 12.29
N ALA A 572 -20.39 9.56 12.69
CA ALA A 572 -20.75 9.74 14.09
C ALA A 572 -21.33 8.47 14.75
N GLU A 573 -21.80 7.52 13.94
CA GLU A 573 -22.40 6.24 14.35
C GLU A 573 -21.52 5.04 13.97
N ASP A 574 -20.47 5.28 13.19
CA ASP A 574 -19.54 4.29 12.68
C ASP A 574 -18.40 3.97 13.67
N ASN A 575 -18.13 2.68 13.90
CA ASN A 575 -16.99 2.21 14.71
C ASN A 575 -15.67 2.10 13.92
N CYS A 576 -15.69 2.32 12.60
CA CYS A 576 -14.52 2.57 11.76
C CYS A 576 -14.78 3.67 10.72
N PRO A 577 -14.90 4.96 11.12
CA PRO A 577 -15.30 6.08 10.23
C PRO A 577 -14.44 6.34 8.98
N LEU A 578 -13.34 5.62 8.80
CA LEU A 578 -12.39 5.78 7.70
C LEU A 578 -12.13 4.44 6.99
N ALA A 579 -12.81 3.35 7.38
CA ALA A 579 -12.54 1.99 6.92
C ALA A 579 -13.83 1.21 6.67
N PHE A 580 -14.20 1.06 5.39
CA PHE A 580 -15.46 0.47 4.96
C PHE A 580 -15.84 -0.80 5.74
N ASN A 581 -16.88 -0.73 6.60
CA ASN A 581 -17.30 -1.83 7.46
C ASN A 581 -18.81 -1.81 7.78
N PRO A 582 -19.68 -2.03 6.78
CA PRO A 582 -21.13 -1.90 6.96
C PRO A 582 -21.76 -2.95 7.91
N ASP A 583 -20.99 -3.96 8.33
CA ASP A 583 -21.41 -4.93 9.34
C ASP A 583 -21.10 -4.51 10.79
N GLN A 584 -20.28 -3.47 10.97
CA GLN A 584 -19.90 -2.86 12.24
C GLN A 584 -19.38 -3.89 13.25
N LYS A 585 -18.72 -4.95 12.79
CA LYS A 585 -18.13 -5.97 13.66
C LYS A 585 -17.07 -5.36 14.56
N ASN A 586 -17.04 -5.84 15.81
CA ASN A 586 -16.04 -5.49 16.81
C ASN A 586 -15.85 -6.72 17.72
N THR A 587 -14.68 -7.35 17.61
CA THR A 587 -14.34 -8.65 18.16
C THR A 587 -13.90 -8.54 19.62
N ASP A 588 -13.00 -7.63 19.98
CA ASP A 588 -12.54 -7.44 21.37
C ASP A 588 -13.70 -7.06 22.34
N LYS A 589 -14.67 -6.27 21.88
CA LYS A 589 -15.90 -5.93 22.61
C LYS A 589 -16.82 -7.13 22.71
N ALA A 590 -16.96 -7.92 21.65
CA ALA A 590 -17.76 -9.15 21.67
C ALA A 590 -17.17 -10.18 22.65
N ILE A 591 -15.84 -10.29 22.71
CA ILE A 591 -15.12 -11.11 23.68
C ILE A 591 -15.44 -10.62 25.09
N ARG A 592 -15.24 -9.33 25.40
CA ARG A 592 -15.52 -8.77 26.74
C ARG A 592 -16.96 -8.99 27.16
N ASP A 593 -17.91 -8.67 26.29
CA ASP A 593 -19.35 -8.79 26.61
C ASP A 593 -19.73 -10.25 26.88
N THR A 594 -19.07 -11.22 26.23
CA THR A 594 -19.23 -12.66 26.49
C THR A 594 -18.67 -13.08 27.85
N PHE A 595 -17.44 -12.64 28.21
CA PHE A 595 -16.84 -12.94 29.51
C PHE A 595 -17.60 -12.30 30.68
N ASP A 596 -18.08 -11.07 30.52
CA ASP A 596 -18.92 -10.38 31.50
C ASP A 596 -20.26 -11.11 31.71
N TYR A 597 -20.84 -11.67 30.65
CA TYR A 597 -22.07 -12.47 30.73
C TYR A 597 -21.90 -13.75 31.55
N TYR A 598 -20.75 -14.43 31.44
CA TYR A 598 -20.43 -15.62 32.24
C TYR A 598 -19.84 -15.31 33.63
N GLY A 599 -19.62 -14.03 33.96
CA GLY A 599 -19.12 -13.60 35.27
C GLY A 599 -17.64 -13.88 35.50
N ASP A 600 -16.86 -14.08 34.44
CA ASP A 600 -15.42 -14.30 34.50
C ASP A 600 -14.66 -13.01 34.19
N THR A 601 -14.17 -12.36 35.24
CA THR A 601 -13.37 -11.12 35.15
C THR A 601 -11.87 -11.39 35.29
N SER A 602 -11.42 -12.64 35.15
CA SER A 602 -10.05 -13.03 35.48
C SER A 602 -9.00 -12.61 34.44
N ILE A 603 -9.43 -12.19 33.24
CA ILE A 603 -8.55 -11.76 32.14
C ILE A 603 -9.01 -10.39 31.59
N PRO A 604 -8.28 -9.29 31.83
CA PRO A 604 -8.61 -8.01 31.24
C PRO A 604 -8.42 -8.06 29.72
N VAL A 605 -9.52 -7.99 28.96
CA VAL A 605 -9.49 -7.68 27.52
C VAL A 605 -9.11 -6.21 27.37
N ARG A 606 -8.14 -5.89 26.51
CA ARG A 606 -8.03 -4.50 26.05
C ARG A 606 -9.14 -4.31 25.03
N VAL A 607 -10.17 -3.58 25.44
CA VAL A 607 -11.24 -3.17 24.52
C VAL A 607 -10.97 -1.74 24.11
N ASP A 608 -10.69 -1.53 22.84
CA ASP A 608 -10.86 -0.23 22.23
C ASP A 608 -12.17 -0.23 21.43
N ASN A 609 -12.78 0.92 21.19
CA ASN A 609 -14.11 0.93 20.55
C ASN A 609 -13.98 0.85 19.01
N LEU A 610 -12.85 0.39 18.48
CA LEU A 610 -12.61 0.26 17.04
C LEU A 610 -13.30 -0.98 16.51
N GLY A 611 -13.84 -0.92 15.29
CA GLY A 611 -14.34 -2.11 14.61
C GLY A 611 -13.21 -2.96 14.03
N ASP A 612 -13.49 -4.23 13.74
CA ASP A 612 -12.51 -5.20 13.21
C ASP A 612 -11.80 -4.70 11.93
N ALA A 613 -12.47 -3.85 11.15
CA ALA A 613 -11.91 -3.32 9.90
C ALA A 613 -10.80 -2.27 10.10
N CYS A 614 -10.72 -1.67 11.28
CA CYS A 614 -9.78 -0.60 11.61
C CYS A 614 -9.00 -0.84 12.92
N ASP A 615 -9.29 -1.94 13.62
CA ASP A 615 -8.59 -2.39 14.80
C ASP A 615 -7.33 -3.18 14.42
N PRO A 616 -6.12 -2.75 14.84
CA PRO A 616 -4.87 -3.45 14.55
C PRO A 616 -4.55 -4.63 15.49
N ASP A 617 -5.39 -4.89 16.51
CA ASP A 617 -5.28 -5.96 17.52
C ASP A 617 -6.69 -6.50 17.80
N MET A 618 -7.33 -7.10 16.77
CA MET A 618 -8.77 -7.40 16.74
C MET A 618 -9.27 -8.23 17.93
N ASP A 619 -8.43 -9.10 18.52
CA ASP A 619 -8.79 -9.96 19.64
C ASP A 619 -8.36 -9.42 21.01
N GLY A 620 -7.69 -8.27 21.03
CA GLY A 620 -7.29 -7.51 22.21
C GLY A 620 -6.31 -8.26 23.12
N ASP A 621 -5.53 -9.19 22.57
CA ASP A 621 -4.54 -9.97 23.31
C ASP A 621 -3.20 -9.24 23.48
N GLY A 622 -2.97 -8.21 22.67
CA GLY A 622 -1.79 -7.37 22.69
C GLY A 622 -0.70 -7.70 21.69
N VAL A 623 -0.95 -8.63 20.79
CA VAL A 623 -0.13 -8.96 19.63
C VAL A 623 -0.87 -8.43 18.41
N LEU A 624 -0.22 -7.52 17.67
CA LEU A 624 -0.80 -6.96 16.46
C LEU A 624 -1.14 -8.05 15.46
N ASP A 625 -2.21 -7.84 14.71
CA ASP A 625 -2.80 -8.85 13.84
C ASP A 625 -1.80 -9.52 12.89
N VAL A 626 -0.91 -8.70 12.31
CA VAL A 626 0.10 -9.14 11.35
C VAL A 626 1.16 -10.09 11.94
N ASN A 627 1.25 -10.17 13.27
CA ASN A 627 2.20 -10.99 14.00
C ASN A 627 1.51 -12.06 14.85
N ASP A 628 0.18 -12.11 14.85
CA ASP A 628 -0.59 -13.05 15.65
C ASP A 628 -0.84 -14.36 14.87
N ASN A 629 -0.36 -15.47 15.43
CA ASN A 629 -0.56 -16.81 14.91
C ASN A 629 -1.91 -17.45 15.26
N CYS A 630 -2.82 -16.70 15.93
CA CYS A 630 -4.21 -17.09 16.19
C CYS A 630 -5.23 -15.97 15.92
N LEU A 631 -5.06 -15.28 14.80
CA LEU A 631 -5.87 -14.15 14.33
C LEU A 631 -7.34 -14.43 13.97
N ILE A 632 -8.02 -15.35 14.66
CA ILE A 632 -9.39 -15.81 14.38
C ILE A 632 -9.43 -16.78 13.18
N GLN A 633 -9.69 -18.05 13.47
CA GLN A 633 -10.12 -19.00 12.45
C GLN A 633 -11.64 -19.07 12.40
N GLU A 634 -12.23 -18.91 11.21
CA GLU A 634 -13.64 -19.24 11.00
C GLU A 634 -13.82 -20.75 11.12
N SER A 635 -14.52 -21.22 12.16
CA SER A 635 -14.99 -22.60 12.18
C SER A 635 -15.97 -22.83 11.03
N ARG A 636 -16.01 -24.05 10.47
CA ARG A 636 -16.95 -24.45 9.40
C ARG A 636 -18.45 -24.29 9.79
N TYR A 637 -18.74 -23.96 11.05
CA TYR A 637 -20.07 -23.79 11.60
C TYR A 637 -20.41 -22.33 11.96
N GLY A 638 -19.53 -21.36 11.67
CA GLY A 638 -19.78 -19.94 11.94
C GLY A 638 -19.75 -19.58 13.44
N LEU A 639 -19.15 -20.42 14.28
CA LEU A 639 -18.87 -20.11 15.67
C LEU A 639 -17.46 -19.49 15.74
N HIS A 640 -17.39 -18.18 16.02
CA HIS A 640 -16.12 -17.48 16.22
C HIS A 640 -15.50 -17.92 17.54
N ILE A 641 -14.39 -18.65 17.49
CA ILE A 641 -13.62 -19.02 18.67
C ILE A 641 -12.49 -17.99 18.80
N TYR A 642 -12.67 -17.09 19.74
CA TYR A 642 -11.77 -15.98 20.00
C TYR A 642 -10.56 -16.46 20.84
N SER A 643 -9.46 -16.80 20.18
CA SER A 643 -8.33 -17.51 20.79
C SER A 643 -7.15 -16.62 21.16
N ARG A 644 -7.35 -15.71 22.12
CA ARG A 644 -6.28 -14.84 22.68
C ARG A 644 -5.00 -15.58 23.06
N ASN A 645 -3.90 -15.38 22.38
CA ASN A 645 -2.65 -16.11 22.56
C ASN A 645 -1.46 -15.15 22.74
N PRO A 646 -1.40 -14.34 23.82
CA PRO A 646 -0.33 -13.33 23.97
C PRO A 646 1.10 -13.89 23.98
N VAL A 647 1.23 -15.20 24.22
CA VAL A 647 2.50 -15.93 24.29
C VAL A 647 2.92 -16.50 22.92
N GLN A 648 1.99 -16.59 21.95
CA GLN A 648 2.26 -17.00 20.57
C GLN A 648 3.00 -18.35 20.49
N THR A 649 2.60 -19.32 21.33
CA THR A 649 3.22 -20.64 21.34
C THR A 649 2.80 -21.41 20.10
N ASP A 650 3.78 -21.98 19.41
CA ASP A 650 3.64 -22.78 18.19
C ASP A 650 4.62 -23.96 18.35
N SER A 651 4.10 -25.06 18.87
CA SER A 651 4.87 -26.21 19.35
C SER A 651 5.40 -27.06 18.20
N ASP A 652 4.69 -27.11 17.07
CA ASP A 652 5.07 -27.91 15.91
C ASP A 652 5.68 -27.06 14.76
N GLY A 653 5.54 -25.74 14.84
CA GLY A 653 6.18 -24.76 13.97
C GLY A 653 5.48 -24.58 12.63
N ASP A 654 4.19 -24.90 12.54
CA ASP A 654 3.43 -24.85 11.29
C ASP A 654 2.89 -23.43 10.96
N GLY A 655 3.00 -22.50 11.92
CA GLY A 655 2.56 -21.12 11.81
C GLY A 655 1.14 -20.86 12.31
N VAL A 656 0.45 -21.86 12.85
CA VAL A 656 -0.80 -21.74 13.61
C VAL A 656 -0.46 -21.93 15.10
N GLY A 657 -0.91 -21.02 15.96
CA GLY A 657 -0.62 -21.14 17.39
C GLY A 657 -1.34 -22.34 18.01
N ASP A 658 -0.72 -22.95 19.03
CA ASP A 658 -1.26 -24.12 19.76
C ASP A 658 -2.71 -23.88 20.27
N ARG A 659 -3.06 -22.61 20.54
CA ARG A 659 -4.36 -22.20 21.07
C ARG A 659 -5.47 -22.20 20.02
N CYS A 660 -5.13 -22.28 18.75
CA CYS A 660 -6.06 -22.24 17.62
C CYS A 660 -5.79 -23.37 16.60
N GLU A 661 -5.09 -24.43 17.02
CA GLU A 661 -4.82 -25.61 16.22
C GLU A 661 -6.01 -26.61 16.27
N ASP A 662 -6.45 -27.09 15.10
CA ASP A 662 -7.49 -28.12 14.89
C ASP A 662 -6.82 -29.37 14.30
N VAL A 663 -6.48 -30.33 15.17
CA VAL A 663 -5.56 -31.44 14.87
C VAL A 663 -6.19 -32.52 13.97
N ASP A 664 -7.49 -32.78 14.13
CA ASP A 664 -8.20 -33.81 13.34
C ASP A 664 -9.14 -33.23 12.27
N GLY A 665 -9.28 -31.91 12.24
CA GLY A 665 -9.95 -31.17 11.20
C GLY A 665 -11.46 -31.28 11.28
N ASP A 666 -12.04 -31.50 12.46
CA ASP A 666 -13.49 -31.67 12.67
C ASP A 666 -14.21 -30.36 13.02
N GLY A 667 -13.47 -29.31 13.40
CA GLY A 667 -13.99 -28.00 13.75
C GLY A 667 -14.02 -27.70 15.25
N TRP A 668 -13.41 -28.52 16.10
CA TRP A 668 -13.18 -28.25 17.52
C TRP A 668 -11.68 -28.07 17.85
N TYR A 669 -11.33 -27.04 18.61
CA TYR A 669 -9.94 -26.64 18.89
C TYR A 669 -9.46 -27.09 20.28
N PHE A 670 -8.15 -27.29 20.43
CA PHE A 670 -7.52 -27.63 21.71
C PHE A 670 -7.49 -26.40 22.65
N PHE A 671 -8.17 -26.47 23.82
CA PHE A 671 -8.07 -25.41 24.84
C PHE A 671 -7.21 -25.86 26.03
N GLU A 672 -6.07 -25.20 26.24
CA GLU A 672 -5.47 -25.17 27.59
C GLU A 672 -6.14 -24.06 28.44
N SER A 673 -6.71 -24.43 29.59
CA SER A 673 -7.29 -23.46 30.53
C SER A 673 -6.21 -22.71 31.32
N PRO A 674 -6.34 -21.38 31.56
CA PRO A 674 -5.41 -20.63 32.39
C PRO A 674 -5.70 -20.72 33.90
N ILE A 675 -6.63 -21.58 34.37
CA ILE A 675 -6.98 -21.67 35.79
C ILE A 675 -6.88 -23.11 36.34
N LEU A 676 -5.96 -23.27 37.31
CA LEU A 676 -5.82 -24.33 38.34
C LEU A 676 -5.05 -25.62 37.98
N THR A 677 -3.75 -25.58 38.28
CA THR A 677 -2.92 -26.66 38.87
C THR A 677 -2.99 -28.07 38.26
N ILE A 678 -1.93 -28.42 37.52
CA ILE A 678 -1.26 -29.74 37.46
C ILE A 678 -2.14 -30.92 37.89
N THR A 679 -2.95 -31.45 36.98
CA THR A 679 -2.96 -32.86 36.53
C THR A 679 -4.14 -33.07 35.58
N ALA A 680 -3.84 -33.61 34.39
CA ALA A 680 -4.73 -34.05 33.31
C ALA A 680 -5.16 -32.98 32.28
N PHE A 681 -4.73 -33.23 31.04
CA PHE A 681 -5.22 -32.65 29.80
C PHE A 681 -6.71 -33.00 29.67
N THR A 682 -7.60 -32.02 29.79
CA THR A 682 -9.01 -32.20 29.45
C THR A 682 -9.49 -30.98 28.67
N SER A 683 -9.82 -31.26 27.42
CA SER A 683 -10.54 -30.44 26.47
C SER A 683 -11.85 -29.94 27.06
N LEU A 684 -12.22 -28.69 26.76
CA LEU A 684 -13.52 -28.19 27.19
C LEU A 684 -14.62 -28.37 26.14
N ASN A 685 -14.32 -28.82 24.92
CA ASN A 685 -15.35 -29.14 23.91
C ASN A 685 -14.99 -30.24 22.89
N ASP A 686 -13.76 -30.77 22.88
CA ASP A 686 -13.37 -31.88 21.99
C ASP A 686 -13.08 -33.18 22.78
N ASN A 687 -14.05 -34.08 22.81
CA ASN A 687 -13.99 -35.36 23.49
C ASN A 687 -13.28 -36.46 22.67
N CYS A 688 -12.78 -36.18 21.45
CA CYS A 688 -11.89 -37.07 20.69
C CYS A 688 -10.77 -36.34 19.92
N PRO A 689 -9.73 -35.80 20.60
CA PRO A 689 -8.72 -34.89 20.02
C PRO A 689 -7.84 -35.38 18.87
N ASN A 690 -8.00 -36.63 18.43
CA ASN A 690 -7.22 -37.18 17.33
C ASN A 690 -8.11 -37.91 16.32
N ASP A 691 -9.43 -37.92 16.52
CA ASP A 691 -10.37 -38.75 15.79
C ASP A 691 -11.61 -37.91 15.41
N TYR A 692 -11.63 -37.42 14.17
CA TYR A 692 -12.66 -36.56 13.60
C TYR A 692 -14.09 -36.91 14.09
N ASN A 693 -14.71 -36.05 14.90
CA ASN A 693 -16.03 -36.28 15.47
C ASN A 693 -16.83 -34.97 15.70
N PRO A 694 -17.23 -34.27 14.62
CA PRO A 694 -17.72 -32.88 14.70
C PRO A 694 -19.00 -32.67 15.53
N TYR A 695 -19.72 -33.75 15.84
CA TYR A 695 -20.94 -33.74 16.64
C TYR A 695 -20.72 -34.02 18.13
N GLN A 696 -19.48 -34.34 18.53
CA GLN A 696 -19.06 -34.50 19.92
C GLN A 696 -19.99 -35.44 20.72
N ARG A 697 -20.53 -36.47 20.05
CA ARG A 697 -21.42 -37.43 20.69
C ARG A 697 -20.65 -38.22 21.74
N ASP A 698 -21.28 -38.37 22.89
CA ASP A 698 -20.79 -39.04 24.08
C ASP A 698 -21.99 -39.80 24.68
N THR A 699 -22.16 -41.04 24.25
CA THR A 699 -23.37 -41.83 24.49
C THR A 699 -23.48 -42.30 25.95
N ASP A 700 -22.35 -42.52 26.65
CA ASP A 700 -22.33 -42.94 28.05
C ASP A 700 -21.99 -41.81 29.05
N GLY A 701 -21.56 -40.65 28.55
CA GLY A 701 -21.30 -39.45 29.34
C GLY A 701 -19.98 -39.49 30.11
N ASP A 702 -19.02 -40.32 29.69
CA ASP A 702 -17.72 -40.47 30.36
C ASP A 702 -16.69 -39.39 29.94
N ASN A 703 -17.06 -38.50 29.01
CA ASN A 703 -16.26 -37.45 28.36
C ASN A 703 -15.24 -37.97 27.33
N LYS A 704 -15.44 -39.18 26.81
CA LYS A 704 -14.72 -39.72 25.67
C LYS A 704 -15.73 -39.94 24.55
N GLY A 705 -15.54 -39.25 23.43
CA GLY A 705 -16.55 -39.29 22.38
C GLY A 705 -16.69 -40.66 21.73
N ASP A 706 -17.88 -40.94 21.18
CA ASP A 706 -18.20 -42.20 20.52
C ASP A 706 -17.17 -42.61 19.46
N ALA A 707 -16.51 -41.65 18.81
CA ALA A 707 -15.54 -41.88 17.75
C ALA A 707 -14.23 -42.51 18.25
N CYS A 708 -13.81 -42.16 19.47
CA CYS A 708 -12.59 -42.64 20.10
C CYS A 708 -12.87 -43.60 21.26
N ASP A 709 -14.15 -43.83 21.59
CA ASP A 709 -14.55 -44.74 22.64
C ASP A 709 -14.76 -46.20 22.20
N SER A 710 -14.32 -47.11 23.06
CA SER A 710 -14.28 -48.56 22.80
C SER A 710 -15.50 -49.31 23.34
N ASP A 711 -16.34 -48.62 24.11
CA ASP A 711 -17.53 -49.13 24.80
C ASP A 711 -18.57 -48.00 24.90
N ILE A 712 -19.07 -47.53 23.74
CA ILE A 712 -19.68 -46.19 23.61
C ILE A 712 -20.92 -45.99 24.48
N ASP A 713 -21.59 -47.05 24.95
CA ASP A 713 -22.77 -46.97 25.81
C ASP A 713 -22.51 -47.36 27.29
N GLY A 714 -21.26 -47.70 27.62
CA GLY A 714 -20.79 -47.94 28.98
C GLY A 714 -21.43 -49.14 29.69
N ASP A 715 -21.99 -50.10 28.95
CA ASP A 715 -22.69 -51.26 29.53
C ASP A 715 -21.74 -52.40 29.96
N GLY A 716 -20.47 -52.30 29.56
CA GLY A 716 -19.40 -53.24 29.85
C GLY A 716 -19.11 -54.27 28.74
N ILE A 717 -19.74 -54.13 27.57
CA ILE A 717 -19.54 -54.96 26.39
C ILE A 717 -18.93 -54.11 25.27
N LEU A 718 -17.64 -54.32 24.99
CA LEU A 718 -16.94 -53.58 23.93
C LEU A 718 -17.71 -53.57 22.60
N ASN A 719 -17.73 -52.43 21.90
CA ASN A 719 -18.43 -52.20 20.61
C ASN A 719 -18.28 -53.34 19.59
N THR A 720 -17.13 -54.03 19.61
CA THR A 720 -16.82 -55.14 18.69
C THR A 720 -17.55 -56.45 18.99
N ASN A 721 -18.13 -56.59 20.18
CA ASN A 721 -18.87 -57.76 20.65
C ASN A 721 -20.29 -57.40 21.14
N ASP A 722 -20.68 -56.13 21.03
CA ASP A 722 -22.00 -55.65 21.41
C ASP A 722 -22.98 -55.77 20.24
N LEU A 723 -24.17 -56.33 20.52
CA LEU A 723 -25.25 -56.44 19.54
C LEU A 723 -26.04 -55.13 19.42
N CYS A 724 -25.88 -54.23 20.39
CA CYS A 724 -26.44 -52.89 20.40
C CYS A 724 -25.40 -51.86 20.87
N PRO A 725 -24.33 -51.59 20.11
CA PRO A 725 -23.21 -50.77 20.58
C PRO A 725 -23.59 -49.41 21.18
N SER A 726 -24.76 -48.85 20.84
CA SER A 726 -25.20 -47.51 21.28
C SER A 726 -26.36 -47.54 22.29
N TYR A 727 -26.76 -48.72 22.79
CA TYR A 727 -27.89 -48.89 23.71
C TYR A 727 -27.54 -49.88 24.82
N ALA A 728 -27.23 -49.32 26.00
CA ALA A 728 -26.71 -50.10 27.10
C ALA A 728 -27.60 -51.29 27.50
N SER A 729 -27.05 -52.51 27.39
CA SER A 729 -27.68 -53.76 27.78
C SER A 729 -26.72 -54.80 28.37
N SER A 730 -26.85 -55.04 29.67
CA SER A 730 -25.97 -55.97 30.42
C SER A 730 -25.97 -57.46 29.97
N ASN A 731 -26.69 -57.86 28.93
CA ASN A 731 -26.87 -59.27 28.56
C ASN A 731 -26.91 -59.62 27.06
N ASN A 732 -26.74 -58.69 26.11
CA ASN A 732 -26.72 -58.98 24.66
C ASN A 732 -27.84 -59.95 24.20
N ALA A 733 -29.07 -59.73 24.67
CA ALA A 733 -30.20 -60.57 24.27
C ALA A 733 -30.56 -60.31 22.79
N ASP A 734 -30.89 -61.36 22.04
CA ASP A 734 -31.28 -61.32 20.61
C ASP A 734 -32.37 -62.38 20.42
N THR A 735 -33.64 -61.95 20.49
CA THR A 735 -34.82 -62.80 20.60
C THR A 735 -35.16 -63.51 19.30
N ASP A 736 -34.93 -62.86 18.15
CA ASP A 736 -35.28 -63.40 16.84
C ASP A 736 -34.08 -63.93 16.04
N GLY A 737 -32.85 -63.68 16.52
CA GLY A 737 -31.61 -64.28 16.07
C GLY A 737 -31.03 -63.62 14.82
N ASP A 738 -31.32 -62.34 14.58
CA ASP A 738 -30.89 -61.63 13.39
C ASP A 738 -29.52 -60.93 13.51
N GLY A 739 -28.96 -60.89 14.73
CA GLY A 739 -27.69 -60.25 15.03
C GLY A 739 -27.79 -58.80 15.54
N VAL A 740 -29.00 -58.30 15.79
CA VAL A 740 -29.29 -57.03 16.48
C VAL A 740 -29.85 -57.36 17.87
N GLY A 741 -29.43 -56.62 18.90
CA GLY A 741 -29.88 -56.91 20.26
C GLY A 741 -31.29 -56.39 20.54
N ASP A 742 -32.02 -57.06 21.43
CA ASP A 742 -33.42 -56.78 21.81
C ASP A 742 -33.68 -55.31 22.19
N VAL A 743 -32.67 -54.60 22.73
CA VAL A 743 -32.81 -53.21 23.20
C VAL A 743 -32.75 -52.19 22.07
N CYS A 744 -32.19 -52.56 20.92
CA CYS A 744 -32.06 -51.71 19.73
C CYS A 744 -32.75 -52.31 18.50
N ASP A 745 -33.54 -53.39 18.69
CA ASP A 745 -34.28 -54.07 17.65
C ASP A 745 -35.69 -53.48 17.48
N ASN A 746 -35.92 -52.80 16.35
CA ASN A 746 -37.20 -52.20 15.99
C ASN A 746 -38.26 -53.22 15.54
N CYS A 747 -37.91 -54.50 15.44
CA CYS A 747 -38.82 -55.61 15.17
C CYS A 747 -38.51 -56.85 16.01
N LEU A 748 -38.45 -56.72 17.34
CA LEU A 748 -38.17 -57.74 18.39
C LEU A 748 -38.53 -59.23 18.14
N ASN A 749 -39.52 -59.54 17.29
CA ASN A 749 -39.94 -60.92 17.00
C ASN A 749 -39.79 -61.32 15.52
N THR A 750 -39.23 -60.45 14.67
CA THR A 750 -39.20 -60.58 13.21
C THR A 750 -37.87 -60.07 12.65
N SER A 751 -36.95 -61.02 12.46
CA SER A 751 -35.59 -60.80 11.96
C SER A 751 -35.50 -59.79 10.80
N ASN A 752 -34.76 -58.71 11.03
CA ASN A 752 -34.43 -57.63 10.11
C ASN A 752 -33.11 -56.95 10.53
N ALA A 753 -31.99 -57.65 10.29
CA ALA A 753 -30.65 -57.18 10.67
C ALA A 753 -30.24 -55.80 10.12
N ASP A 754 -30.95 -55.26 9.13
CA ASP A 754 -30.72 -53.91 8.58
C ASP A 754 -31.55 -52.80 9.25
N GLN A 755 -32.45 -53.15 10.17
CA GLN A 755 -33.18 -52.25 11.07
C GLN A 755 -33.81 -51.06 10.35
N ARG A 756 -34.31 -51.28 9.13
CA ARG A 756 -34.98 -50.23 8.36
C ARG A 756 -36.29 -49.85 9.03
N ASP A 757 -36.49 -48.54 9.14
CA ASP A 757 -37.65 -47.86 9.68
C ASP A 757 -37.80 -46.58 8.87
N ALA A 758 -38.61 -46.63 7.81
CA ALA A 758 -38.66 -45.59 6.78
C ALA A 758 -39.37 -44.31 7.23
N ASP A 759 -40.25 -44.38 8.23
CA ASP A 759 -40.97 -43.23 8.80
C ASP A 759 -40.43 -42.77 10.17
N GLY A 760 -39.59 -43.59 10.80
CA GLY A 760 -38.89 -43.28 12.04
C GLY A 760 -39.78 -43.35 13.27
N ASP A 761 -40.88 -44.13 13.23
CA ASP A 761 -41.80 -44.28 14.35
C ASP A 761 -41.30 -45.26 15.44
N GLY A 762 -40.19 -45.96 15.16
CA GLY A 762 -39.57 -46.94 16.04
C GLY A 762 -40.03 -48.38 15.81
N VAL A 763 -40.85 -48.64 14.78
CA VAL A 763 -41.27 -49.96 14.32
C VAL A 763 -40.64 -50.25 12.97
N GLY A 764 -39.93 -51.37 12.84
CA GLY A 764 -39.23 -51.65 11.57
C GLY A 764 -40.17 -51.98 10.41
N ASP A 765 -39.73 -51.65 9.20
CA ASP A 765 -40.44 -51.82 7.91
C ASP A 765 -41.08 -53.20 7.70
N VAL A 766 -40.48 -54.24 8.30
CA VAL A 766 -40.91 -55.64 8.16
C VAL A 766 -42.05 -56.01 9.11
N CYS A 767 -42.20 -55.29 10.21
CA CYS A 767 -43.22 -55.50 11.23
C CYS A 767 -44.21 -54.32 11.34
N ASP A 768 -44.03 -53.29 10.52
CA ASP A 768 -44.94 -52.16 10.38
C ASP A 768 -45.99 -52.35 9.27
N ASN A 769 -47.20 -51.88 9.54
CA ASN A 769 -48.34 -51.91 8.62
C ASN A 769 -48.49 -50.61 7.82
N ASP A 770 -47.81 -49.53 8.19
CA ASP A 770 -47.85 -48.20 7.54
C ASP A 770 -46.43 -47.63 7.44
N ARG A 771 -45.60 -48.30 6.63
CA ARG A 771 -44.13 -48.21 6.66
C ARG A 771 -43.60 -46.80 6.41
N ASP A 772 -44.38 -45.94 5.77
CA ASP A 772 -43.98 -44.59 5.44
C ASP A 772 -44.70 -43.50 6.25
N GLY A 773 -45.52 -43.88 7.23
CA GLY A 773 -46.11 -42.98 8.23
C GLY A 773 -47.06 -41.93 7.67
N ASP A 774 -47.56 -42.10 6.45
CA ASP A 774 -48.43 -41.13 5.78
C ASP A 774 -49.92 -41.27 6.18
N GLY A 775 -50.23 -42.31 6.96
CA GLY A 775 -51.55 -42.61 7.48
C GLY A 775 -52.36 -43.56 6.59
N VAL A 776 -51.73 -44.22 5.61
CA VAL A 776 -52.34 -45.19 4.69
C VAL A 776 -51.62 -46.52 4.75
N ASP A 777 -52.26 -47.52 5.37
CA ASP A 777 -51.79 -48.92 5.39
C ASP A 777 -51.11 -49.36 4.07
N ASN A 778 -49.96 -50.03 4.18
CA ASN A 778 -49.12 -50.51 3.08
C ASN A 778 -49.88 -51.25 1.96
N ALA A 779 -50.99 -51.90 2.30
CA ALA A 779 -51.83 -52.66 1.37
C ALA A 779 -52.70 -51.77 0.45
N TYR A 780 -52.92 -50.52 0.82
CA TYR A 780 -53.77 -49.56 0.14
C TYR A 780 -53.01 -48.32 -0.34
N ASP A 781 -51.76 -48.19 0.06
CA ASP A 781 -50.89 -47.13 -0.43
C ASP A 781 -50.23 -47.48 -1.77
N ALA A 782 -50.14 -46.45 -2.63
CA ALA A 782 -49.52 -46.53 -3.94
C ALA A 782 -47.99 -46.43 -3.89
N CYS A 783 -47.43 -45.95 -2.77
CA CYS A 783 -46.01 -45.74 -2.56
C CYS A 783 -45.54 -46.19 -1.15
N PRO A 784 -45.72 -47.48 -0.76
CA PRO A 784 -45.70 -47.92 0.66
C PRO A 784 -44.39 -47.79 1.43
N ASP A 785 -43.36 -47.20 0.82
CA ASP A 785 -42.03 -47.02 1.39
C ASP A 785 -41.65 -45.52 1.40
N LYS A 786 -42.59 -44.59 1.14
CA LYS A 786 -42.23 -43.21 0.80
C LYS A 786 -43.34 -42.17 1.08
N TYR A 787 -43.21 -41.49 2.22
CA TYR A 787 -44.14 -40.51 2.78
C TYR A 787 -44.94 -39.69 1.74
N GLY A 788 -46.24 -39.97 1.62
CA GLY A 788 -47.24 -39.15 0.93
C GLY A 788 -47.91 -39.80 -0.30
N THR A 789 -49.07 -39.27 -0.71
CA THR A 789 -49.87 -39.86 -1.79
C THR A 789 -49.23 -39.69 -3.19
N GLY A 790 -48.80 -40.79 -3.81
CA GLY A 790 -48.23 -40.78 -5.16
C GLY A 790 -49.12 -40.15 -6.26
N ILE A 791 -48.50 -39.50 -7.26
CA ILE A 791 -49.20 -38.84 -8.37
C ILE A 791 -49.48 -39.85 -9.50
N GLN A 792 -50.75 -40.02 -9.87
CA GLN A 792 -51.17 -40.79 -11.05
C GLN A 792 -51.16 -39.91 -12.32
N VAL A 793 -50.35 -40.27 -13.31
CA VAL A 793 -50.30 -39.58 -14.61
C VAL A 793 -51.34 -40.16 -15.57
N SER A 794 -52.34 -39.36 -15.95
CA SER A 794 -53.39 -39.76 -16.88
C SER A 794 -52.82 -40.19 -18.25
N GLY A 795 -52.95 -41.47 -18.60
CA GLY A 795 -52.54 -42.02 -19.90
C GLY A 795 -51.24 -42.83 -19.91
N SER A 796 -50.63 -43.10 -18.75
CA SER A 796 -49.50 -44.02 -18.61
C SER A 796 -49.68 -44.95 -17.40
N ASN A 797 -49.10 -46.16 -17.42
CA ASN A 797 -49.14 -47.10 -16.29
C ASN A 797 -48.09 -46.79 -15.20
N ASN A 798 -47.56 -45.56 -15.15
CA ASN A 798 -46.51 -45.19 -14.20
C ASN A 798 -47.10 -44.38 -13.04
N THR A 799 -46.98 -44.93 -11.82
CA THR A 799 -47.14 -44.22 -10.54
C THR A 799 -45.81 -43.59 -10.16
N ILE A 800 -45.80 -42.31 -9.78
CA ILE A 800 -44.58 -41.60 -9.37
C ILE A 800 -44.55 -41.47 -7.85
N CYS A 801 -43.53 -42.05 -7.22
CA CYS A 801 -43.30 -42.04 -5.77
C CYS A 801 -42.06 -41.16 -5.42
N ASN A 802 -42.34 -39.96 -4.88
CA ASN A 802 -41.54 -38.85 -4.30
C ASN A 802 -40.53 -37.98 -5.10
N GLU A 803 -40.33 -36.80 -4.49
CA GLU A 803 -39.52 -35.59 -4.69
C GLU A 803 -38.09 -35.72 -5.26
N ASP A 804 -37.39 -36.86 -5.13
CA ASP A 804 -36.01 -37.00 -5.66
C ASP A 804 -35.90 -37.44 -7.13
N TYR A 805 -37.01 -37.84 -7.76
CA TYR A 805 -37.05 -38.10 -9.20
C TYR A 805 -37.90 -37.04 -9.91
N SER A 806 -37.27 -35.90 -10.18
CA SER A 806 -37.83 -34.95 -11.14
C SER A 806 -37.81 -35.58 -12.55
N PRO A 807 -38.92 -35.55 -13.30
CA PRO A 807 -38.91 -36.02 -14.68
C PRO A 807 -37.88 -35.22 -15.48
N PHE A 808 -37.19 -35.93 -16.36
CA PHE A 808 -36.46 -35.34 -17.47
C PHE A 808 -37.43 -34.55 -18.36
N ILE A 809 -37.68 -33.28 -18.06
CA ILE A 809 -38.42 -32.39 -18.95
C ILE A 809 -37.43 -31.77 -19.93
N SER A 810 -36.93 -32.56 -20.88
CA SER A 810 -36.14 -32.02 -22.00
C SER A 810 -36.80 -32.43 -23.31
N GLY A 811 -37.47 -31.48 -23.97
CA GLY A 811 -38.06 -31.68 -25.29
C GLY A 811 -39.47 -32.30 -25.33
N GLN A 812 -40.18 -32.43 -24.20
CA GLN A 812 -41.59 -32.85 -24.16
C GLN A 812 -42.44 -31.97 -23.24
N TRP A 813 -43.73 -31.80 -23.60
CA TRP A 813 -44.70 -31.09 -22.78
C TRP A 813 -45.16 -31.96 -21.61
N VAL A 814 -45.08 -31.43 -20.39
CA VAL A 814 -45.62 -32.06 -19.19
C VAL A 814 -46.76 -31.20 -18.66
N THR A 815 -47.95 -31.81 -18.52
CA THR A 815 -49.14 -31.18 -17.93
C THR A 815 -49.28 -31.57 -16.48
N ILE A 816 -49.38 -30.58 -15.60
CA ILE A 816 -49.54 -30.71 -14.15
C ILE A 816 -50.90 -30.13 -13.79
N ASP A 817 -51.81 -30.97 -13.29
CA ASP A 817 -53.12 -30.52 -12.81
C ASP A 817 -52.99 -29.99 -11.38
N VAL A 818 -53.48 -28.77 -11.13
CA VAL A 818 -53.33 -28.08 -9.85
C VAL A 818 -54.63 -28.20 -9.08
N LEU A 819 -54.62 -28.98 -8.00
CA LEU A 819 -55.81 -29.33 -7.22
C LEU A 819 -56.07 -28.40 -6.01
N THR A 820 -55.07 -27.62 -5.58
CA THR A 820 -55.15 -26.66 -4.47
C THR A 820 -54.48 -25.32 -4.83
N ALA A 821 -54.86 -24.22 -4.16
CA ALA A 821 -54.43 -22.85 -4.50
C ALA A 821 -53.03 -22.46 -3.96
N GLU A 822 -52.10 -23.41 -3.86
CA GLU A 822 -50.77 -23.19 -3.28
C GLU A 822 -49.68 -22.93 -4.34
N THR A 823 -48.49 -22.54 -3.88
CA THR A 823 -47.35 -22.30 -4.77
C THR A 823 -46.79 -23.63 -5.26
N LEU A 824 -46.80 -23.82 -6.58
CA LEU A 824 -46.22 -24.99 -7.23
C LEU A 824 -44.72 -24.76 -7.44
N ARG A 825 -43.88 -25.63 -6.88
CA ARG A 825 -42.43 -25.61 -7.07
C ARG A 825 -41.99 -26.72 -8.00
N VAL A 826 -41.36 -26.36 -9.12
CA VAL A 826 -40.92 -27.28 -10.16
C VAL A 826 -39.39 -27.23 -10.30
N PRO A 827 -38.65 -28.29 -9.93
CA PRO A 827 -37.22 -28.39 -10.17
C PRO A 827 -36.90 -28.50 -11.67
N VAL A 828 -35.86 -27.79 -12.14
CA VAL A 828 -35.49 -27.76 -13.56
C VAL A 828 -33.97 -27.89 -13.77
N ASN A 829 -33.54 -28.84 -14.62
CA ASN A 829 -32.13 -29.08 -14.93
C ASN A 829 -31.80 -28.80 -16.41
N PRO A 830 -30.89 -27.85 -16.72
CA PRO A 830 -30.54 -27.52 -18.09
C PRO A 830 -29.56 -28.49 -18.79
N CYS A 831 -28.89 -29.43 -18.11
CA CYS A 831 -27.77 -30.21 -18.69
C CYS A 831 -28.09 -31.65 -19.18
N GLY A 832 -29.24 -32.23 -18.86
CA GLY A 832 -29.58 -33.60 -19.27
C GLY A 832 -28.71 -34.74 -18.64
N THR A 833 -28.88 -36.01 -19.07
CA THR A 833 -28.34 -37.24 -18.43
C THR A 833 -26.85 -37.50 -18.69
N GLY A 834 -26.20 -36.73 -19.58
CA GLY A 834 -24.84 -37.03 -20.05
C GLY A 834 -23.71 -36.35 -19.29
N GLY A 835 -24.01 -35.55 -18.27
CA GLY A 835 -23.08 -34.55 -17.75
C GLY A 835 -22.93 -33.38 -18.72
N CYS A 836 -22.65 -32.19 -18.20
CA CYS A 836 -22.41 -31.02 -19.04
C CYS A 836 -21.07 -31.23 -19.81
N PRO A 837 -21.00 -31.01 -21.13
CA PRO A 837 -19.72 -30.97 -21.84
C PRO A 837 -18.82 -29.89 -21.22
N ASN A 838 -17.49 -30.00 -21.37
CA ASN A 838 -16.50 -28.98 -20.92
C ASN A 838 -16.68 -27.58 -21.56
N TRP A 839 -17.75 -27.38 -22.31
CA TRP A 839 -18.27 -26.11 -22.78
C TRP A 839 -19.80 -26.16 -22.77
N ILE A 840 -20.40 -25.43 -21.84
CA ILE A 840 -21.84 -25.13 -21.82
C ILE A 840 -22.04 -23.86 -22.68
N PRO A 841 -22.98 -23.79 -23.62
CA PRO A 841 -23.34 -22.53 -24.27
C PRO A 841 -23.96 -21.59 -23.23
N ASP A 842 -23.56 -20.32 -23.20
CA ASP A 842 -23.89 -19.33 -22.16
C ASP A 842 -25.39 -18.97 -21.97
N ASN A 843 -26.34 -19.70 -22.58
CA ASN A 843 -27.78 -19.37 -22.60
C ASN A 843 -28.71 -20.60 -22.67
N TYR A 844 -29.67 -20.73 -21.73
CA TYR A 844 -30.74 -21.74 -21.75
C TYR A 844 -32.15 -21.12 -21.85
N LYS A 845 -33.10 -21.85 -22.46
CA LYS A 845 -34.47 -21.39 -22.70
C LYS A 845 -35.51 -22.29 -22.02
N PHE A 846 -36.40 -21.68 -21.25
CA PHE A 846 -37.56 -22.32 -20.61
C PHE A 846 -38.85 -21.79 -21.25
N THR A 847 -39.81 -22.68 -21.50
CA THR A 847 -41.14 -22.30 -22.00
C THR A 847 -42.21 -22.84 -21.05
N VAL A 848 -43.04 -21.94 -20.52
CA VAL A 848 -44.08 -22.26 -19.54
C VAL A 848 -45.43 -21.80 -20.09
N LYS A 849 -46.42 -22.69 -20.08
CA LYS A 849 -47.82 -22.40 -20.42
C LYS A 849 -48.66 -22.56 -19.16
N VAL A 850 -49.46 -21.56 -18.86
CA VAL A 850 -50.29 -21.52 -17.66
C VAL A 850 -51.75 -21.39 -18.08
N ARG A 851 -52.63 -22.27 -17.59
CA ARG A 851 -54.08 -22.12 -17.74
C ARG A 851 -54.69 -21.68 -16.42
N SER A 852 -55.06 -20.40 -16.35
CA SER A 852 -55.80 -19.82 -15.24
C SER A 852 -57.14 -19.29 -15.71
N SER A 853 -58.17 -19.47 -14.88
CA SER A 853 -59.54 -19.03 -15.19
C SER A 853 -59.85 -17.60 -14.70
N THR A 854 -59.07 -17.07 -13.75
CA THR A 854 -59.16 -15.69 -13.22
C THR A 854 -57.82 -15.26 -12.61
N GLY A 855 -57.54 -13.95 -12.57
CA GLY A 855 -56.41 -13.36 -11.83
C GLY A 855 -55.02 -13.53 -12.47
N ASN A 856 -54.05 -12.76 -11.96
CA ASN A 856 -52.65 -12.84 -12.39
C ASN A 856 -51.97 -14.08 -11.78
N VAL A 857 -51.00 -14.65 -12.49
CA VAL A 857 -50.13 -15.71 -11.97
C VAL A 857 -48.70 -15.21 -11.96
N TYR A 858 -48.01 -15.37 -10.83
CA TYR A 858 -46.63 -14.95 -10.65
C TYR A 858 -45.69 -16.14 -10.82
N PHE A 859 -44.48 -15.89 -11.32
CA PHE A 859 -43.43 -16.89 -11.34
C PHE A 859 -42.11 -16.32 -10.84
N LYS A 860 -41.32 -17.18 -10.19
CA LYS A 860 -39.98 -16.89 -9.70
C LYS A 860 -39.07 -18.05 -10.09
N VAL A 861 -37.86 -17.72 -10.54
CA VAL A 861 -36.79 -18.70 -10.73
C VAL A 861 -35.68 -18.37 -9.75
N THR A 862 -35.30 -19.36 -8.94
CA THR A 862 -34.18 -19.26 -8.00
C THR A 862 -33.12 -20.29 -8.33
N ASN A 863 -31.88 -20.00 -7.97
CA ASN A 863 -30.87 -21.05 -7.93
C ASN A 863 -31.01 -21.91 -6.66
N ASP A 864 -30.13 -22.90 -6.54
CA ASP A 864 -29.91 -23.79 -5.40
C ASP A 864 -29.60 -23.07 -4.08
N GLU A 865 -28.93 -21.92 -4.14
CA GLU A 865 -28.68 -21.05 -2.97
C GLU A 865 -29.89 -20.17 -2.58
N GLY A 866 -31.04 -20.32 -3.25
CA GLY A 866 -32.24 -19.49 -3.01
C GLY A 866 -32.14 -18.04 -3.53
N LYS A 867 -31.01 -17.64 -4.12
CA LYS A 867 -30.83 -16.33 -4.75
C LYS A 867 -31.73 -16.21 -5.98
N LYS A 868 -32.38 -15.05 -6.09
CA LYS A 868 -33.40 -14.77 -7.10
C LYS A 868 -32.74 -14.50 -8.46
N ALA A 869 -32.87 -15.44 -9.39
CA ALA A 869 -32.35 -15.29 -10.75
C ALA A 869 -33.29 -14.43 -11.63
N ARG A 870 -34.61 -14.63 -11.54
CA ARG A 870 -35.62 -13.82 -12.26
C ARG A 870 -37.02 -13.96 -11.66
N SER A 871 -37.90 -12.99 -11.89
CA SER A 871 -39.35 -13.12 -11.60
C SER A 871 -40.19 -12.34 -12.62
N GLY A 872 -41.44 -12.74 -12.80
CA GLY A 872 -42.40 -12.05 -13.65
C GLY A 872 -43.86 -12.37 -13.31
N ALA A 873 -44.78 -11.77 -14.06
CA ALA A 873 -46.22 -12.00 -13.91
C ALA A 873 -46.87 -12.25 -15.28
N PHE A 874 -47.75 -13.25 -15.34
CA PHE A 874 -48.65 -13.45 -16.47
C PHE A 874 -49.91 -12.60 -16.24
N THR A 875 -50.08 -11.54 -17.04
CA THR A 875 -51.17 -10.55 -16.90
C THR A 875 -51.98 -10.41 -18.18
N GLY A 876 -53.31 -10.60 -18.12
CA GLY A 876 -54.23 -10.33 -19.24
C GLY A 876 -55.53 -11.13 -19.13
N TYR A 877 -56.67 -10.44 -19.06
CA TYR A 877 -58.01 -11.02 -19.18
C TYR A 877 -58.48 -10.91 -20.65
N ASP A 878 -58.82 -12.02 -21.31
CA ASP A 878 -59.85 -11.99 -22.36
C ASP A 878 -60.60 -13.33 -22.48
N GLN A 879 -61.89 -13.21 -22.79
CA GLN A 879 -62.95 -14.18 -22.60
C GLN A 879 -63.05 -15.22 -23.72
N GLN A 880 -63.47 -16.44 -23.34
CA GLN A 880 -64.14 -17.43 -24.19
C GLN A 880 -63.69 -17.52 -25.67
N GLN A 881 -62.64 -18.29 -25.91
CA GLN A 881 -62.53 -19.29 -26.98
C GLN A 881 -61.13 -19.91 -26.83
N ASN A 882 -60.97 -21.16 -27.28
CA ASN A 882 -59.69 -21.86 -27.33
C ASN A 882 -58.62 -21.01 -28.04
N LEU A 883 -57.90 -20.19 -27.27
CA LEU A 883 -56.76 -19.45 -27.73
C LEU A 883 -55.54 -20.27 -27.35
N VAL A 884 -55.16 -21.11 -28.32
CA VAL A 884 -53.76 -21.48 -28.51
C VAL A 884 -53.00 -20.17 -28.64
N PHE A 885 -52.35 -19.73 -27.56
CA PHE A 885 -51.22 -18.81 -27.71
C PHE A 885 -50.11 -19.59 -28.43
N ASP A 886 -50.20 -19.63 -29.76
CA ASP A 886 -49.01 -19.65 -30.62
C ASP A 886 -48.50 -18.21 -30.74
N SER A 887 -48.25 -17.59 -29.58
CA SER A 887 -47.08 -16.74 -29.49
C SER A 887 -46.03 -17.63 -28.85
N THR A 888 -45.26 -18.30 -29.70
CA THR A 888 -43.85 -18.45 -29.42
C THR A 888 -43.33 -17.10 -28.92
N PHE A 889 -43.32 -16.87 -27.61
CA PHE A 889 -42.50 -15.83 -27.03
C PHE A 889 -41.06 -16.32 -27.26
N LYS A 890 -40.53 -15.96 -28.43
CA LYS A 890 -39.11 -15.86 -28.66
C LYS A 890 -38.60 -14.81 -27.68
N VAL A 891 -38.26 -15.24 -26.48
CA VAL A 891 -37.10 -14.63 -25.83
C VAL A 891 -35.92 -15.07 -26.69
N SER A 892 -35.45 -14.18 -27.57
CA SER A 892 -34.09 -14.28 -28.12
C SER A 892 -33.64 -12.93 -28.69
N PRO A 893 -32.41 -12.50 -28.44
CA PRO A 893 -31.55 -12.83 -27.28
C PRO A 893 -31.10 -11.50 -26.62
N GLU A 894 -30.80 -11.41 -25.33
CA GLU A 894 -29.48 -11.71 -24.79
C GLU A 894 -29.61 -11.47 -23.28
N ALA A 895 -29.83 -12.51 -22.49
CA ALA A 895 -29.54 -12.48 -21.07
C ALA A 895 -28.60 -13.66 -20.83
N TYR A 896 -27.32 -13.38 -21.03
CA TYR A 896 -26.23 -14.32 -20.83
C TYR A 896 -26.14 -14.66 -19.35
N PHE A 897 -26.32 -15.93 -19.02
CA PHE A 897 -26.07 -16.43 -17.67
C PHE A 897 -24.62 -16.88 -17.61
N LYS A 898 -23.78 -16.15 -16.87
CA LYS A 898 -22.37 -16.51 -16.71
C LYS A 898 -22.29 -17.76 -15.83
N ALA A 899 -21.81 -18.88 -16.40
CA ALA A 899 -21.56 -20.08 -15.62
C ALA A 899 -20.46 -19.83 -14.57
N PRO A 900 -20.49 -20.49 -13.40
CA PRO A 900 -19.35 -20.51 -12.48
C PRO A 900 -18.12 -21.08 -13.18
N SER A 901 -16.93 -20.60 -12.81
CA SER A 901 -15.65 -21.11 -13.32
C SER A 901 -15.51 -22.61 -13.08
N ALA A 902 -14.84 -23.31 -14.00
CA ALA A 902 -14.86 -24.75 -14.20
C ALA A 902 -14.18 -25.62 -13.11
N LYS A 903 -14.31 -25.29 -11.82
CA LYS A 903 -13.82 -26.11 -10.69
C LYS A 903 -14.91 -26.77 -9.85
N ALA A 904 -16.19 -26.55 -10.12
CA ALA A 904 -17.30 -27.19 -9.40
C ALA A 904 -18.12 -28.09 -10.35
N ALA A 905 -17.65 -29.32 -10.55
CA ALA A 905 -18.41 -30.38 -11.18
C ALA A 905 -18.62 -31.52 -10.16
N SER A 906 -19.50 -31.28 -9.19
CA SER A 906 -20.17 -32.35 -8.43
C SER A 906 -21.69 -32.19 -8.58
N SER A 907 -22.27 -33.17 -9.28
CA SER A 907 -23.62 -33.76 -9.21
C SER A 907 -24.91 -33.02 -8.79
N HIS A 908 -24.98 -31.73 -8.44
CA HIS A 908 -26.24 -31.14 -7.91
C HIS A 908 -26.93 -30.09 -8.80
N MET A 909 -28.26 -30.14 -8.72
CA MET A 909 -29.25 -29.34 -9.46
C MET A 909 -29.09 -27.85 -9.18
N LYS A 910 -29.29 -26.99 -10.19
CA LYS A 910 -28.96 -25.55 -10.07
C LYS A 910 -30.14 -24.56 -10.08
N TYR A 911 -31.38 -24.98 -10.39
CA TYR A 911 -32.52 -24.04 -10.48
C TYR A 911 -33.88 -24.62 -10.13
N PHE A 912 -34.74 -23.78 -9.55
CA PHE A 912 -36.16 -24.06 -9.22
C PHE A 912 -37.07 -23.02 -9.88
N LEU A 913 -38.21 -23.48 -10.42
CA LEU A 913 -39.29 -22.64 -10.94
C LEU A 913 -40.48 -22.69 -9.97
N ASP A 914 -40.71 -21.59 -9.26
CA ASP A 914 -41.86 -21.42 -8.37
C ASP A 914 -42.99 -20.68 -9.12
N ILE A 915 -44.21 -21.20 -9.08
CA ILE A 915 -45.39 -20.62 -9.72
C ILE A 915 -46.46 -20.41 -8.63
N SER A 916 -46.84 -19.16 -8.41
CA SER A 916 -47.79 -18.78 -7.37
C SER A 916 -49.01 -18.07 -7.97
N PRO A 917 -50.23 -18.57 -7.76
CA PRO A 917 -51.43 -17.83 -8.12
C PRO A 917 -51.57 -16.57 -7.24
N ALA A 918 -52.07 -15.45 -7.79
CA ALA A 918 -52.50 -14.32 -6.97
C ALA A 918 -53.67 -14.76 -6.05
N PRO A 919 -53.93 -14.07 -4.92
CA PRO A 919 -54.97 -14.46 -3.96
C PRO A 919 -56.40 -14.64 -4.53
N ASN A 920 -56.65 -14.08 -5.72
CA ASN A 920 -57.94 -14.16 -6.42
C ASN A 920 -57.87 -14.96 -7.74
N ALA A 921 -56.82 -15.75 -7.93
CA ALA A 921 -56.60 -16.54 -9.14
C ALA A 921 -56.94 -18.01 -8.93
N ASN A 922 -57.52 -18.65 -9.95
CA ASN A 922 -57.94 -20.05 -9.89
C ASN A 922 -57.26 -20.83 -11.02
N LEU A 923 -56.12 -21.43 -10.66
CA LEU A 923 -55.19 -22.12 -11.54
C LEU A 923 -55.62 -23.58 -11.70
N SER A 924 -55.92 -24.01 -12.93
CA SER A 924 -56.42 -25.38 -13.17
C SER A 924 -55.31 -26.34 -13.59
N SER A 925 -54.38 -25.87 -14.42
CA SER A 925 -53.23 -26.68 -14.84
C SER A 925 -52.08 -25.83 -15.37
N VAL A 926 -50.87 -26.40 -15.27
CA VAL A 926 -49.61 -25.81 -15.74
C VAL A 926 -48.94 -26.80 -16.70
N GLU A 927 -48.52 -26.31 -17.86
CA GLU A 927 -47.75 -27.08 -18.84
C GLU A 927 -46.32 -26.52 -18.95
N VAL A 928 -45.30 -27.35 -18.68
CA VAL A 928 -43.88 -26.92 -18.66
C VAL A 928 -43.08 -27.67 -19.71
N CYS A 929 -42.17 -26.95 -20.39
CA CYS A 929 -41.16 -27.56 -21.27
C CYS A 929 -39.81 -26.83 -21.22
N VAL A 930 -38.71 -27.60 -21.17
CA VAL A 930 -37.33 -27.07 -21.18
C VAL A 930 -36.63 -27.44 -22.49
N GLY A 931 -35.98 -26.46 -23.14
CA GLY A 931 -35.32 -26.64 -24.44
C GLY A 931 -36.22 -26.38 -25.66
N SER A 932 -35.91 -27.04 -26.79
CA SER A 932 -36.64 -26.89 -28.07
C SER A 932 -37.73 -27.97 -28.18
N CYS A 933 -38.97 -27.60 -27.90
CA CYS A 933 -40.11 -28.52 -27.90
C CYS A 933 -40.84 -28.46 -29.26
N GLN A 934 -41.08 -29.60 -29.91
CA GLN A 934 -41.92 -29.67 -31.12
C GLN A 934 -43.40 -29.84 -30.78
#